data_AF-A0A6B8RP56-F1
#
_entry.id   AF-A0A6B8RP56-F1
#
_cell.length_a   1.000
_cell.length_b   1.000
_cell.length_c   1.000
_cell.angle_alpha   90.00
_cell.angle_beta   90.00
_cell.angle_gamma   90.00
#
_symmetry.space_group_name_H-M   'P 1'
#
loop_
_entity.id
_entity.type
_entity.pdbx_description
1 polymer ?
#
loop_
_entity_poly.entity_id
_entity_poly.type
_entity_poly.pdbx_seq_one_letter_code
_entity_poly.pdbx_strand_id
1 'polypeptide(L)'
;MMDFTNQPIDLSFREEAFLCFDAVKRDRKQESQAILERMVFRLKASEANALDSAYWLWAAGEYANQNGDKAIIEASNERIATYIDLIERSWNKPDQHWLREGETGLFLSNLAIYYGALRSISNLHRSESAQRICKEIRELTFAAFMRGNHFISRQGSEEVWEDIIAAAVPFGLVSAGDLAMLDAISYLQEADIKDDAAALMSWFYSESGQLVRAKQFLDKATEGSTSDSVLITLAANHLAQKVAGLSNAQGIHFNHDPLGSESPYIFANNERSPRLVTQGEKVTIRTFVEPFDVAVPVNLEVIVNHAEAQLFLMEAVQTPEGEQFWEAVLVPFDDFSEVQYRFAVIQDNQAYDSEWFKFEVLRWLDIDKVVYVAKADRQVAVYLDSPLQGGYKSVLTIGENVDGLVNCQFALVDQVALKSFENAEVDGCYSIGNVDVRVAGASLSLHVINDEGEDISSTYPTEQLPLLQMLVDQSGRVYKLHLNFKLVDEERLYGMGERFARMEFRGCEVDNYVFNQYKDQGFKTYIPVPFVLSTNGYGLFLQSSLYSVFKFGTVQTDLLQIEADIHDKQQSLSWFLFTGEPKELVAKFTSISGKPKLPPKWAFGPWMSSNNWDSEKEVDWQLAQTKKHGIPATVMVIEQWSDESTFYIFNDAQYVGKPGEERFSYDDFTFPEWGRWPNPKKLVERIHDQGIKLLMWQAPVMKFMDGIAHLQRDEDEKVMIEKGYGVRNTDGSPYRIPSYEWFRNSMVPDFTNPASAAWWFSKRQYLLDEMKIDGFKTDGGECIYGSDVQFHDGRKGAEMRNEYPNSYIKAFYDYTNQHVEGGGITFSRAGYTGSQNMPLHWAGDEKSTFDAFRSSIMAGLNSGLSGISFWGWDLGGFSGEIPTAELFIRSVQMAAFCPVMQYHAESIGEFNLDRTPWNIAERSGVPAVLEIYKQYADLRMNLLPYIYEQAQLSANTGYPLMQAMLLAFPHDPLCLELTNQYMFGQHLLVVPIAEEGATKTEVYLPAGSWLNLFNSEVIAGGRLITASADISQIPVFIKENSVIPLNLNHTYELSSDVGSQVNGYDQLTLLVYVTSEADYHFADDLGNSISLSVVKKSLALEASIEITGEYPVTLLFRGLGTVAGVKLKEVAQASVVDLEIFKIGSYLQRCEDMLITIQQGMASIRIEL
;
A
#
# COMPACT_ATOMS: atom_id res chain seq x y z
N MET A 1 -22.61 -40.38 -38.46
CA MET A 1 -23.37 -40.69 -37.24
C MET A 1 -22.92 -42.05 -36.75
N MET A 2 -21.89 -42.10 -35.90
CA MET A 2 -21.62 -43.29 -35.08
C MET A 2 -22.46 -43.15 -33.81
N ASP A 3 -23.26 -44.15 -33.53
CA ASP A 3 -24.08 -44.26 -32.31
C ASP A 3 -23.17 -44.65 -31.14
N PHE A 4 -22.77 -43.67 -30.33
CA PHE A 4 -21.96 -43.86 -29.13
C PHE A 4 -22.77 -44.28 -27.90
N THR A 5 -24.09 -44.50 -28.03
CA THR A 5 -24.97 -44.82 -26.89
C THR A 5 -24.93 -46.30 -26.45
N ASN A 6 -24.25 -47.17 -27.21
CA ASN A 6 -24.31 -48.64 -27.03
C ASN A 6 -22.96 -49.36 -26.90
N GLN A 7 -21.84 -48.67 -26.64
CA GLN A 7 -20.59 -49.37 -26.29
C GLN A 7 -20.47 -49.53 -24.76
N PRO A 8 -20.22 -50.74 -24.24
CA PRO A 8 -19.87 -50.92 -22.85
C PRO A 8 -18.48 -50.35 -22.64
N ILE A 9 -18.44 -49.23 -21.93
CA ILE A 9 -17.20 -48.62 -21.48
C ILE A 9 -17.19 -48.78 -19.96
N ASP A 10 -16.16 -49.44 -19.43
CA ASP A 10 -15.95 -49.70 -18.00
C ASP A 10 -15.42 -48.44 -17.29
N LEU A 11 -16.09 -47.29 -17.49
CA LEU A 11 -15.71 -46.01 -16.91
C LEU A 11 -16.77 -45.52 -15.90
N SER A 12 -16.26 -44.98 -14.80
CA SER A 12 -17.01 -44.24 -13.78
C SER A 12 -17.52 -42.90 -14.29
N PHE A 13 -18.54 -42.32 -13.63
CA PHE A 13 -19.04 -40.97 -13.96
C PHE A 13 -17.96 -39.88 -13.81
N ARG A 14 -17.05 -40.05 -12.85
CA ARG A 14 -15.86 -39.23 -12.67
C ARG A 14 -14.99 -39.19 -13.92
N GLU A 15 -14.62 -40.36 -14.43
CA GLU A 15 -13.76 -40.47 -15.62
C GLU A 15 -14.43 -39.91 -16.86
N GLU A 16 -15.74 -40.13 -17.03
CA GLU A 16 -16.48 -39.53 -18.14
C GLU A 16 -16.56 -38.00 -18.04
N ALA A 17 -16.77 -37.44 -16.84
CA ALA A 17 -16.78 -36.00 -16.63
C ALA A 17 -15.42 -35.36 -16.94
N PHE A 18 -14.34 -36.00 -16.51
CA PHE A 18 -12.97 -35.58 -16.80
C PHE A 18 -12.62 -35.68 -18.29
N LEU A 19 -13.01 -36.76 -18.98
CA LEU A 19 -12.85 -36.85 -20.44
C LEU A 19 -13.68 -35.79 -21.18
N CYS A 20 -14.89 -35.51 -20.69
CA CYS A 20 -15.70 -34.42 -21.24
C CYS A 20 -14.99 -33.08 -21.05
N PHE A 21 -14.46 -32.81 -19.86
CA PHE A 21 -13.71 -31.60 -19.58
C PHE A 21 -12.47 -31.45 -20.49
N ASP A 22 -11.70 -32.51 -20.71
CA ASP A 22 -10.58 -32.52 -21.67
C ASP A 22 -11.05 -32.11 -23.06
N ALA A 23 -12.11 -32.76 -23.54
CA ALA A 23 -12.69 -32.49 -24.85
C ALA A 23 -13.19 -31.03 -24.96
N VAL A 24 -13.77 -30.47 -23.90
CA VAL A 24 -14.19 -29.07 -23.83
C VAL A 24 -12.98 -28.13 -23.93
N LYS A 25 -11.93 -28.33 -23.15
CA LYS A 25 -10.73 -27.48 -23.17
C LYS A 25 -9.92 -27.61 -24.45
N ARG A 26 -10.13 -28.66 -25.24
CA ARG A 26 -9.51 -28.89 -26.56
C ARG A 26 -10.41 -28.50 -27.74
N ASP A 27 -11.51 -27.80 -27.48
CA ASP A 27 -12.48 -27.34 -28.49
C ASP A 27 -13.07 -28.49 -29.33
N ARG A 28 -13.21 -29.68 -28.74
CA ARG A 28 -13.81 -30.87 -29.38
C ARG A 28 -15.29 -30.96 -29.05
N LYS A 29 -16.06 -30.03 -29.62
CA LYS A 29 -17.49 -29.88 -29.34
C LYS A 29 -18.33 -31.15 -29.54
N GLN A 30 -18.14 -31.87 -30.65
CA GLN A 30 -18.93 -33.08 -30.94
C GLN A 30 -18.61 -34.25 -29.99
N GLU A 31 -17.35 -34.35 -29.55
CA GLU A 31 -16.90 -35.40 -28.63
C GLU A 31 -17.44 -35.15 -27.22
N SER A 32 -17.26 -33.93 -26.69
CA SER A 32 -17.79 -33.53 -25.38
C SER A 32 -19.32 -33.65 -25.32
N GLN A 33 -20.03 -33.20 -26.36
CA GLN A 33 -21.49 -33.36 -26.44
C GLN A 33 -21.92 -34.83 -26.39
N ALA A 34 -21.26 -35.72 -27.14
CA ALA A 34 -21.59 -37.14 -27.13
C ALA A 34 -21.34 -37.80 -25.77
N ILE A 35 -20.29 -37.38 -25.04
CA ILE A 35 -20.03 -37.85 -23.68
C ILE A 35 -21.14 -37.39 -22.72
N LEU A 36 -21.55 -36.11 -22.78
CA LEU A 36 -22.63 -35.57 -21.94
C LEU A 36 -23.98 -36.25 -22.18
N GLU A 37 -24.34 -36.50 -23.45
CA GLU A 37 -25.56 -37.21 -23.84
C GLU A 37 -25.54 -38.66 -23.33
N ARG A 38 -24.38 -39.31 -23.34
CA ARG A 38 -24.21 -40.66 -22.78
C ARG A 38 -24.34 -40.67 -21.26
N MET A 39 -23.65 -39.75 -20.57
CA MET A 39 -23.73 -39.61 -19.11
C MET A 39 -25.17 -39.35 -18.67
N VAL A 40 -25.89 -38.43 -19.33
CA VAL A 40 -27.29 -38.11 -18.96
C VAL A 40 -28.27 -39.25 -19.30
N PHE A 41 -27.92 -40.14 -20.23
CA PHE A 41 -28.68 -41.35 -20.51
C PHE A 41 -28.46 -42.43 -19.44
N ARG A 42 -27.22 -42.59 -18.96
CA ARG A 42 -26.86 -43.50 -17.86
C ARG A 42 -27.39 -43.02 -16.52
N LEU A 43 -27.31 -41.71 -16.26
CA LEU A 43 -27.75 -41.07 -15.02
C LEU A 43 -29.25 -40.78 -15.06
N LYS A 44 -30.08 -41.80 -14.79
CA LYS A 44 -31.53 -41.61 -14.68
C LYS A 44 -31.84 -40.91 -13.36
N ALA A 45 -32.71 -39.90 -13.38
CA ALA A 45 -33.07 -39.11 -12.20
C ALA A 45 -33.59 -39.95 -11.01
N SER A 46 -34.17 -41.12 -11.25
CA SER A 46 -34.65 -42.05 -10.20
C SER A 46 -33.55 -42.89 -9.54
N GLU A 47 -32.35 -42.94 -10.12
CA GLU A 47 -31.23 -43.82 -9.71
C GLU A 47 -29.94 -43.02 -9.43
N ALA A 48 -29.97 -41.69 -9.59
CA ALA A 48 -28.82 -40.80 -9.43
C ALA A 48 -28.48 -40.56 -7.95
N ASN A 49 -27.20 -40.62 -7.61
CA ASN A 49 -26.66 -40.10 -6.34
C ASN A 49 -26.08 -38.69 -6.55
N ALA A 50 -25.85 -37.98 -5.44
CA ALA A 50 -25.42 -36.58 -5.48
C ALA A 50 -24.07 -36.37 -6.18
N LEU A 51 -23.11 -37.28 -5.98
CA LEU A 51 -21.76 -37.15 -6.54
C LEU A 51 -21.75 -37.34 -8.06
N ASP A 52 -22.44 -38.36 -8.56
CA ASP A 52 -22.60 -38.58 -10.01
C ASP A 52 -23.38 -37.44 -10.68
N SER A 53 -24.41 -36.92 -10.01
CA SER A 53 -25.12 -35.71 -10.42
C SER A 53 -24.21 -34.49 -10.52
N ALA A 54 -23.30 -34.31 -9.55
CA ALA A 54 -22.36 -33.20 -9.55
C ALA A 54 -21.35 -33.30 -10.70
N TYR A 55 -20.80 -34.48 -10.97
CA TYR A 55 -19.91 -34.70 -12.11
C TYR A 55 -20.55 -34.34 -13.45
N TRP A 56 -21.81 -34.74 -13.66
CA TRP A 56 -22.52 -34.38 -14.88
C TRP A 56 -22.81 -32.88 -14.96
N LEU A 57 -23.29 -32.27 -13.87
CA LEU A 57 -23.58 -30.83 -13.82
C LEU A 57 -22.32 -29.98 -14.08
N TRP A 58 -21.20 -30.34 -13.47
CA TRP A 58 -19.92 -29.68 -13.69
C TRP A 58 -19.49 -29.76 -15.16
N ALA A 59 -19.44 -30.95 -15.74
CA ALA A 59 -19.05 -31.14 -17.14
C ALA A 59 -19.99 -30.43 -18.12
N ALA A 60 -21.30 -30.46 -17.88
CA ALA A 60 -22.30 -29.76 -18.69
C ALA A 60 -22.16 -28.23 -18.59
N GLY A 61 -21.88 -27.72 -17.39
CA GLY A 61 -21.62 -26.30 -17.15
C GLY A 61 -20.37 -25.83 -17.86
N GLU A 62 -19.25 -26.57 -17.74
CA GLU A 62 -18.00 -26.26 -18.45
C GLU A 62 -18.18 -26.26 -19.97
N TYR A 63 -18.90 -27.24 -20.52
CA TYR A 63 -19.25 -27.28 -21.94
C TYR A 63 -20.01 -26.03 -22.39
N ALA A 64 -21.05 -25.66 -21.66
CA ALA A 64 -21.92 -24.55 -22.03
C ALA A 64 -21.23 -23.19 -21.85
N ASN A 65 -20.43 -23.02 -20.80
CA ASN A 65 -19.64 -21.80 -20.56
C ASN A 65 -18.57 -21.59 -21.63
N GLN A 66 -17.84 -22.65 -22.02
CA GLN A 66 -16.78 -22.56 -23.03
C GLN A 66 -17.33 -22.33 -24.45
N ASN A 67 -18.40 -23.02 -24.82
CA ASN A 67 -18.90 -23.02 -26.21
C ASN A 67 -20.02 -22.00 -26.49
N GLY A 68 -20.57 -21.36 -25.45
CA GLY A 68 -21.77 -20.53 -25.55
C GLY A 68 -23.03 -21.30 -25.96
N ASP A 69 -23.01 -22.64 -25.91
CA ASP A 69 -24.08 -23.52 -26.35
C ASP A 69 -24.92 -24.03 -25.17
N LYS A 70 -26.11 -23.46 -25.03
CA LYS A 70 -27.04 -23.77 -23.93
C LYS A 70 -28.06 -24.86 -24.27
N ALA A 71 -28.04 -25.42 -25.48
CA ALA A 71 -29.08 -26.35 -25.93
C ALA A 71 -29.19 -27.59 -25.01
N ILE A 72 -28.07 -28.11 -24.53
CA ILE A 72 -28.05 -29.27 -23.63
C ILE A 72 -28.56 -28.94 -22.21
N ILE A 73 -28.31 -27.70 -21.76
CA ILE A 73 -28.81 -27.17 -20.48
C ILE A 73 -30.32 -26.99 -20.56
N GLU A 74 -30.80 -26.35 -21.62
CA GLU A 74 -32.23 -26.12 -21.88
C GLU A 74 -33.01 -27.44 -22.03
N ALA A 75 -32.45 -28.41 -22.77
CA ALA A 75 -33.05 -29.73 -22.95
C ALA A 75 -33.09 -30.57 -21.65
N SER A 76 -32.24 -30.25 -20.67
CA SER A 76 -32.10 -30.98 -19.41
C SER A 76 -32.62 -30.21 -18.19
N ASN A 77 -33.37 -29.13 -18.39
CA ASN A 77 -33.76 -28.18 -17.34
C ASN A 77 -34.41 -28.85 -16.10
N GLU A 78 -35.40 -29.73 -16.31
CA GLU A 78 -36.05 -30.46 -15.20
C GLU A 78 -35.09 -31.41 -14.47
N ARG A 79 -34.14 -32.01 -15.19
CA ARG A 79 -33.12 -32.90 -14.61
C ARG A 79 -32.10 -32.11 -13.81
N ILE A 80 -31.67 -30.96 -14.31
CA ILE A 80 -30.76 -30.04 -13.61
C ILE A 80 -31.37 -29.61 -12.26
N ALA A 81 -32.64 -29.20 -12.26
CA ALA A 81 -33.35 -28.87 -11.02
C ALA A 81 -33.38 -30.05 -10.04
N THR A 82 -33.60 -31.27 -10.53
CA THR A 82 -33.58 -32.49 -9.71
C THR A 82 -32.18 -32.79 -9.15
N TYR A 83 -31.12 -32.61 -9.94
CA TYR A 83 -29.74 -32.81 -9.50
C TYR A 83 -29.30 -31.78 -8.46
N ILE A 84 -29.72 -30.52 -8.63
CA ILE A 84 -29.48 -29.48 -7.62
C ILE A 84 -30.17 -29.84 -6.29
N ASP A 85 -31.43 -30.29 -6.32
CA ASP A 85 -32.16 -30.75 -5.12
C ASP A 85 -31.52 -31.98 -4.47
N LEU A 86 -30.96 -32.91 -5.26
CA LEU A 86 -30.19 -34.05 -4.74
C LEU A 86 -28.91 -33.59 -4.03
N ILE A 87 -28.16 -32.66 -4.63
CA ILE A 87 -26.96 -32.08 -4.02
C ILE A 87 -27.35 -31.34 -2.74
N GLU A 88 -28.39 -30.50 -2.76
CA GLU A 88 -28.89 -29.76 -1.60
C GLU A 88 -29.14 -30.66 -0.39
N ARG A 89 -29.69 -31.86 -0.62
CA ARG A 89 -30.00 -32.82 0.46
C ARG A 89 -28.80 -33.64 0.94
N SER A 90 -27.64 -33.56 0.28
CA SER A 90 -26.55 -34.52 0.45
C SER A 90 -25.17 -33.90 0.68
N TRP A 91 -24.91 -32.67 0.19
CA TRP A 91 -23.56 -32.07 0.13
C TRP A 91 -22.87 -31.94 1.49
N ASN A 92 -23.64 -31.76 2.58
CA ASN A 92 -23.17 -31.61 3.95
C ASN A 92 -23.31 -32.89 4.79
N LYS A 93 -23.42 -34.07 4.15
CA LYS A 93 -23.49 -35.37 4.82
C LYS A 93 -22.25 -36.22 4.49
N PRO A 94 -21.82 -37.12 5.38
CA PRO A 94 -20.74 -38.05 5.08
C PRO A 94 -21.02 -38.88 3.82
N ASP A 95 -20.04 -38.95 2.93
CA ASP A 95 -20.08 -39.71 1.67
C ASP A 95 -18.76 -40.47 1.46
N GLN A 96 -18.70 -41.35 0.47
CA GLN A 96 -17.47 -42.07 0.10
C GLN A 96 -16.42 -41.08 -0.43
N HIS A 97 -15.15 -41.35 -0.10
CA HIS A 97 -14.03 -40.60 -0.67
C HIS A 97 -13.83 -40.95 -2.15
N TRP A 98 -13.73 -39.93 -3.01
CA TRP A 98 -13.68 -40.12 -4.46
C TRP A 98 -12.34 -40.68 -5.00
N LEU A 99 -11.26 -40.64 -4.21
CA LEU A 99 -9.92 -41.15 -4.59
C LEU A 99 -9.42 -42.31 -3.70
N ARG A 100 -10.06 -42.56 -2.55
CA ARG A 100 -9.56 -43.48 -1.51
C ARG A 100 -10.65 -44.47 -1.15
N GLU A 101 -10.50 -45.70 -1.63
CA GLU A 101 -11.51 -46.74 -1.42
C GLU A 101 -11.69 -47.05 0.08
N GLY A 102 -12.95 -47.13 0.52
CA GLY A 102 -13.32 -47.51 1.89
C GLY A 102 -13.35 -46.36 2.91
N GLU A 103 -12.92 -45.15 2.54
CA GLU A 103 -13.03 -43.96 3.39
C GLU A 103 -14.41 -43.31 3.28
N THR A 104 -15.01 -42.96 4.42
CA THR A 104 -16.33 -42.29 4.49
C THR A 104 -16.29 -41.12 5.45
N GLY A 105 -16.75 -39.95 5.02
CA GLY A 105 -16.63 -38.72 5.79
C GLY A 105 -17.09 -37.51 5.02
N LEU A 106 -16.89 -36.34 5.62
CA LEU A 106 -17.00 -35.06 4.92
C LEU A 106 -15.59 -34.65 4.50
N PHE A 107 -15.37 -34.62 3.18
CA PHE A 107 -14.07 -34.37 2.57
C PHE A 107 -14.10 -33.07 1.78
N LEU A 108 -13.04 -32.28 1.90
CA LEU A 108 -12.94 -30.99 1.23
C LEU A 108 -13.00 -31.15 -0.30
N SER A 109 -12.42 -32.24 -0.82
CA SER A 109 -12.48 -32.59 -2.23
C SER A 109 -13.90 -32.87 -2.74
N ASN A 110 -14.77 -33.49 -1.92
CA ASN A 110 -16.17 -33.74 -2.29
C ASN A 110 -16.96 -32.43 -2.30
N LEU A 111 -16.72 -31.56 -1.31
CA LEU A 111 -17.27 -30.20 -1.31
C LEU A 111 -16.86 -29.40 -2.55
N ALA A 112 -15.61 -29.54 -2.98
CA ALA A 112 -15.11 -28.89 -4.19
C ALA A 112 -15.89 -29.33 -5.43
N ILE A 113 -16.18 -30.64 -5.58
CA ILE A 113 -16.98 -31.16 -6.70
C ILE A 113 -18.39 -30.56 -6.71
N TYR A 114 -19.08 -30.57 -5.55
CA TYR A 114 -20.42 -29.96 -5.44
C TYR A 114 -20.40 -28.47 -5.76
N TYR A 115 -19.40 -27.75 -5.24
CA TYR A 115 -19.23 -26.33 -5.49
C TYR A 115 -18.98 -26.05 -6.98
N GLY A 116 -18.03 -26.75 -7.61
CA GLY A 116 -17.73 -26.60 -9.03
C GLY A 116 -18.95 -26.89 -9.90
N ALA A 117 -19.70 -27.95 -9.59
CA ALA A 117 -20.93 -28.31 -10.30
C ALA A 117 -22.01 -27.23 -10.22
N LEU A 118 -22.30 -26.76 -9.01
CA LEU A 118 -23.32 -25.74 -8.77
C LEU A 118 -22.89 -24.39 -9.33
N ARG A 119 -21.61 -24.02 -9.23
CA ARG A 119 -21.05 -22.79 -9.79
C ARG A 119 -21.15 -22.75 -11.31
N SER A 120 -20.69 -23.81 -11.99
CA SER A 120 -20.69 -23.85 -13.47
C SER A 120 -22.11 -23.81 -14.04
N ILE A 121 -23.11 -24.30 -13.30
CA ILE A 121 -24.52 -24.30 -13.72
C ILE A 121 -25.31 -23.07 -13.24
N SER A 122 -24.98 -22.50 -12.09
CA SER A 122 -25.67 -21.36 -11.48
C SER A 122 -25.79 -20.17 -12.44
N ASN A 123 -24.70 -19.83 -13.14
CA ASN A 123 -24.65 -18.74 -14.11
C ASN A 123 -25.51 -19.00 -15.36
N LEU A 124 -25.77 -20.27 -15.68
CA LEU A 124 -26.48 -20.69 -16.88
C LEU A 124 -27.98 -20.90 -16.64
N HIS A 125 -28.33 -21.50 -15.49
CA HIS A 125 -29.70 -21.88 -15.11
C HIS A 125 -30.36 -20.86 -14.16
N ARG A 126 -29.63 -19.86 -13.65
CA ARG A 126 -30.13 -18.83 -12.71
C ARG A 126 -30.85 -19.45 -11.50
N SER A 127 -30.30 -20.54 -10.97
CA SER A 127 -30.88 -21.24 -9.81
C SER A 127 -30.47 -20.55 -8.52
N GLU A 128 -31.44 -20.01 -7.79
CA GLU A 128 -31.24 -19.43 -6.46
C GLU A 128 -30.69 -20.47 -5.47
N SER A 129 -31.22 -21.71 -5.49
CA SER A 129 -30.70 -22.80 -4.66
C SER A 129 -29.22 -23.07 -4.96
N ALA A 130 -28.80 -23.10 -6.23
CA ALA A 130 -27.40 -23.35 -6.56
C ALA A 130 -26.47 -22.24 -6.03
N GLN A 131 -26.86 -20.97 -6.17
CA GLN A 131 -26.08 -19.84 -5.63
C GLN A 131 -25.96 -19.91 -4.11
N ARG A 132 -27.08 -20.13 -3.41
CA ARG A 132 -27.11 -20.27 -1.96
C ARG A 132 -26.23 -21.43 -1.48
N ILE A 133 -26.35 -22.60 -2.10
CA ILE A 133 -25.55 -23.78 -1.69
C ILE A 133 -24.06 -23.57 -1.97
N CYS A 134 -23.68 -22.93 -3.10
CA CYS A 134 -22.28 -22.56 -3.35
C CYS A 134 -21.70 -21.71 -2.21
N LYS A 135 -22.48 -20.74 -1.72
CA LYS A 135 -22.11 -19.93 -0.56
C LYS A 135 -21.98 -20.78 0.70
N GLU A 136 -23.00 -21.59 1.02
CA GLU A 136 -22.99 -22.48 2.20
C GLU A 136 -21.78 -23.44 2.19
N ILE A 137 -21.39 -23.97 1.03
CA ILE A 137 -20.18 -24.81 0.88
C ILE A 137 -18.91 -24.01 1.17
N ARG A 138 -18.78 -22.78 0.66
CA ARG A 138 -17.63 -21.92 0.94
C ARG A 138 -17.53 -21.57 2.42
N GLU A 139 -18.63 -21.18 3.04
CA GLU A 139 -18.68 -20.88 4.48
C GLU A 139 -18.30 -22.10 5.31
N LEU A 140 -18.81 -23.29 4.98
CA LEU A 140 -18.44 -24.53 5.67
C LEU A 140 -16.96 -24.87 5.48
N THR A 141 -16.39 -24.63 4.30
CA THR A 141 -14.97 -24.87 4.01
C THR A 141 -14.08 -24.09 4.98
N PHE A 142 -14.28 -22.78 5.10
CA PHE A 142 -13.47 -21.98 6.03
C PHE A 142 -13.80 -22.26 7.50
N ALA A 143 -15.05 -22.56 7.84
CA ALA A 143 -15.47 -22.81 9.22
C ALA A 143 -15.06 -24.20 9.76
N ALA A 144 -14.93 -25.20 8.89
CA ALA A 144 -14.81 -26.60 9.33
C ALA A 144 -13.62 -27.37 8.73
N PHE A 145 -12.96 -26.81 7.72
CA PHE A 145 -11.79 -27.41 7.06
C PHE A 145 -10.53 -26.55 7.18
N MET A 146 -10.50 -25.54 8.06
CA MET A 146 -9.28 -24.80 8.41
C MET A 146 -8.71 -25.27 9.76
N ARG A 147 -7.39 -25.41 9.83
CA ARG A 147 -6.63 -25.61 11.08
C ARG A 147 -5.39 -24.73 11.06
N GLY A 148 -5.30 -23.81 12.02
CA GLY A 148 -4.27 -22.76 11.96
C GLY A 148 -4.39 -21.97 10.65
N ASN A 149 -3.36 -22.03 9.82
CA ASN A 149 -3.30 -21.29 8.55
C ASN A 149 -3.46 -22.18 7.31
N HIS A 150 -3.84 -23.45 7.44
CA HIS A 150 -4.01 -24.37 6.29
C HIS A 150 -5.35 -25.10 6.26
N PHE A 151 -5.70 -25.58 5.07
CA PHE A 151 -6.82 -26.51 4.88
C PHE A 151 -6.48 -27.94 5.31
N ILE A 152 -7.47 -28.65 5.85
CA ILE A 152 -7.44 -30.10 6.12
C ILE A 152 -8.33 -30.87 5.14
N SER A 153 -8.03 -32.16 4.91
CA SER A 153 -8.79 -32.96 3.92
C SER A 153 -10.12 -33.49 4.45
N ARG A 154 -10.21 -33.78 5.76
CA ARG A 154 -11.38 -34.40 6.40
C ARG A 154 -11.86 -33.57 7.57
N GLN A 155 -13.16 -33.31 7.63
CA GLN A 155 -13.74 -32.55 8.74
C GLN A 155 -13.42 -33.20 10.09
N GLY A 156 -12.88 -32.41 11.02
CA GLY A 156 -12.58 -32.84 12.38
C GLY A 156 -11.29 -33.65 12.54
N SER A 157 -10.44 -33.76 11.51
CA SER A 157 -9.08 -34.29 11.62
C SER A 157 -8.02 -33.18 11.61
N GLU A 158 -6.74 -33.55 11.66
CA GLU A 158 -5.57 -32.68 11.37
C GLU A 158 -4.84 -33.17 10.10
N GLU A 159 -5.46 -34.06 9.33
CA GLU A 159 -4.82 -34.74 8.23
C GLU A 159 -4.92 -33.93 6.94
N VAL A 160 -3.79 -33.77 6.25
CA VAL A 160 -3.71 -33.25 4.90
C VAL A 160 -3.36 -34.42 3.97
N TRP A 161 -4.25 -34.70 3.02
CA TRP A 161 -4.11 -35.73 2.01
C TRP A 161 -3.99 -35.09 0.63
N GLU A 162 -3.42 -35.83 -0.31
CA GLU A 162 -3.15 -35.38 -1.68
C GLU A 162 -4.40 -34.99 -2.49
N ASP A 163 -5.60 -35.46 -2.13
CA ASP A 163 -6.85 -35.07 -2.79
C ASP A 163 -7.28 -33.62 -2.49
N ILE A 164 -6.66 -32.97 -1.49
CA ILE A 164 -6.98 -31.59 -1.11
C ILE A 164 -6.80 -30.61 -2.27
N ILE A 165 -5.93 -30.96 -3.21
CA ILE A 165 -5.67 -30.24 -4.46
C ILE A 165 -6.95 -30.07 -5.28
N ALA A 166 -7.91 -31.01 -5.18
CA ALA A 166 -9.21 -30.95 -5.85
C ALA A 166 -10.00 -29.69 -5.48
N ALA A 167 -9.76 -29.12 -4.29
CA ALA A 167 -10.36 -27.86 -3.89
C ALA A 167 -9.87 -26.67 -4.72
N ALA A 168 -8.64 -26.73 -5.24
CA ALA A 168 -8.13 -25.75 -6.19
C ALA A 168 -8.44 -26.16 -7.64
N VAL A 169 -7.97 -27.34 -8.06
CA VAL A 169 -8.07 -27.81 -9.45
C VAL A 169 -8.62 -29.23 -9.50
N PRO A 170 -9.61 -29.55 -10.37
CA PRO A 170 -10.17 -28.67 -11.40
C PRO A 170 -11.41 -27.89 -10.95
N PHE A 171 -11.87 -28.03 -9.70
CA PHE A 171 -13.20 -27.56 -9.30
C PHE A 171 -13.24 -26.10 -8.81
N GLY A 172 -12.10 -25.51 -8.43
CA GLY A 172 -11.97 -24.08 -8.17
C GLY A 172 -12.79 -23.56 -6.97
N LEU A 173 -12.89 -24.34 -5.90
CA LEU A 173 -13.46 -23.90 -4.62
C LEU A 173 -12.59 -22.81 -3.99
N VAL A 174 -11.27 -23.00 -4.03
CA VAL A 174 -10.22 -22.04 -3.68
C VAL A 174 -9.31 -21.80 -4.89
N SER A 175 -8.52 -20.73 -4.88
CA SER A 175 -7.50 -20.50 -5.93
C SER A 175 -6.27 -21.37 -5.67
N ALA A 176 -5.55 -21.75 -6.73
CA ALA A 176 -4.21 -22.36 -6.59
C ALA A 176 -3.19 -21.42 -5.93
N GLY A 177 -3.49 -20.12 -5.86
CA GLY A 177 -2.68 -19.14 -5.14
C GLY A 177 -3.13 -18.82 -3.72
N ASP A 178 -4.15 -19.50 -3.21
CA ASP A 178 -4.65 -19.26 -1.85
C ASP A 178 -3.57 -19.64 -0.83
N LEU A 179 -3.23 -18.72 0.08
CA LEU A 179 -2.17 -18.94 1.06
C LEU A 179 -2.45 -20.16 1.95
N ALA A 180 -3.71 -20.41 2.30
CA ALA A 180 -4.07 -21.57 3.11
C ALA A 180 -3.98 -22.89 2.33
N MET A 181 -4.17 -22.83 1.02
CA MET A 181 -3.92 -23.98 0.13
C MET A 181 -2.43 -24.24 -0.03
N LEU A 182 -1.63 -23.19 -0.22
CA LEU A 182 -0.17 -23.31 -0.32
C LEU A 182 0.45 -23.83 0.98
N ASP A 183 -0.02 -23.35 2.14
CA ASP A 183 0.40 -23.85 3.45
C ASP A 183 0.00 -25.33 3.60
N ALA A 184 -1.23 -25.71 3.25
CA ALA A 184 -1.67 -27.12 3.29
C ALA A 184 -0.77 -28.03 2.46
N ILE A 185 -0.42 -27.62 1.24
CA ILE A 185 0.44 -28.41 0.35
C ILE A 185 1.84 -28.60 0.96
N SER A 186 2.34 -27.66 1.78
CA SER A 186 3.64 -27.80 2.45
C SER A 186 3.69 -28.96 3.45
N TYR A 187 2.54 -29.44 3.94
CA TYR A 187 2.43 -30.60 4.83
C TYR A 187 2.47 -31.94 4.08
N LEU A 188 2.35 -31.95 2.74
CA LEU A 188 2.40 -33.16 1.94
C LEU A 188 3.86 -33.63 1.74
N GLN A 189 4.13 -34.92 1.97
CA GLN A 189 5.44 -35.49 1.66
C GLN A 189 5.54 -35.83 0.17
N GLU A 190 6.23 -35.00 -0.61
CA GLU A 190 6.30 -35.14 -2.07
C GLU A 190 6.88 -36.47 -2.58
N ALA A 191 7.63 -37.19 -1.73
CA ALA A 191 8.18 -38.51 -2.06
C ALA A 191 7.10 -39.60 -2.16
N ASP A 192 5.97 -39.40 -1.48
CA ASP A 192 4.87 -40.37 -1.39
C ASP A 192 3.76 -40.12 -2.42
N ILE A 193 3.83 -39.00 -3.16
CA ILE A 193 2.82 -38.61 -4.16
C ILE A 193 3.11 -39.28 -5.51
N LYS A 194 2.17 -40.11 -5.99
CA LYS A 194 2.25 -40.88 -7.26
C LYS A 194 0.91 -40.92 -7.99
N ASP A 195 0.89 -41.45 -9.21
CA ASP A 195 -0.31 -41.71 -10.01
C ASP A 195 -1.24 -40.48 -10.13
N ASP A 196 -2.55 -40.64 -9.89
CA ASP A 196 -3.57 -39.58 -10.02
C ASP A 196 -3.29 -38.36 -9.12
N ALA A 197 -2.69 -38.57 -7.95
CA ALA A 197 -2.32 -37.49 -7.05
C ALA A 197 -1.17 -36.65 -7.60
N ALA A 198 -0.18 -37.30 -8.21
CA ALA A 198 0.90 -36.60 -8.90
C ALA A 198 0.38 -35.84 -10.14
N ALA A 199 -0.63 -36.37 -10.84
CA ALA A 199 -1.31 -35.66 -11.92
C ALA A 199 -2.04 -34.39 -11.43
N LEU A 200 -2.73 -34.46 -10.29
CA LEU A 200 -3.36 -33.27 -9.69
C LEU A 200 -2.32 -32.22 -9.26
N MET A 201 -1.19 -32.64 -8.68
CA MET A 201 -0.08 -31.74 -8.35
C MET A 201 0.50 -31.08 -9.60
N SER A 202 0.64 -31.84 -10.69
CA SER A 202 1.08 -31.28 -11.97
C SER A 202 0.13 -30.19 -12.47
N TRP A 203 -1.18 -30.44 -12.42
CA TRP A 203 -2.19 -29.44 -12.79
C TRP A 203 -2.11 -28.22 -11.87
N PHE A 204 -2.07 -28.41 -10.56
CA PHE A 204 -1.98 -27.32 -9.58
C PHE A 204 -0.80 -26.39 -9.87
N TYR A 205 0.39 -26.97 -10.07
CA TYR A 205 1.56 -26.17 -10.35
C TYR A 205 1.50 -25.51 -11.73
N SER A 206 0.82 -26.12 -12.71
CA SER A 206 0.57 -25.51 -14.02
C SER A 206 -0.29 -24.26 -13.89
N GLU A 207 -1.32 -24.27 -13.03
CA GLU A 207 -2.16 -23.10 -12.75
C GLU A 207 -1.43 -22.04 -11.92
N SER A 208 -0.52 -22.46 -11.02
CA SER A 208 0.32 -21.53 -10.26
C SER A 208 1.45 -20.88 -11.09
N GLY A 209 1.66 -21.32 -12.34
CA GLY A 209 2.75 -20.86 -13.21
C GLY A 209 4.12 -21.52 -12.95
N GLN A 210 4.21 -22.47 -12.01
CA GLN A 210 5.42 -23.25 -11.73
C GLN A 210 5.56 -24.42 -12.71
N LEU A 211 5.75 -24.13 -14.00
CA LEU A 211 5.71 -25.12 -15.10
C LEU A 211 6.76 -26.23 -14.96
N VAL A 212 7.95 -25.91 -14.44
CA VAL A 212 9.01 -26.91 -14.18
C VAL A 212 8.56 -27.91 -13.13
N ARG A 213 8.00 -27.42 -12.02
CA ARG A 213 7.48 -28.27 -10.94
C ARG A 213 6.28 -29.07 -11.41
N ALA A 214 5.41 -28.46 -12.20
CA ALA A 214 4.31 -29.15 -12.85
C ALA A 214 4.77 -30.34 -13.70
N LYS A 215 5.85 -30.16 -14.48
CA LYS A 215 6.44 -31.24 -15.28
C LYS A 215 7.03 -32.35 -14.43
N GLN A 216 7.78 -32.03 -13.36
CA GLN A 216 8.33 -33.04 -12.44
C GLN A 216 7.24 -33.94 -11.84
N PHE A 217 6.11 -33.37 -11.45
CA PHE A 217 4.98 -34.16 -10.94
C PHE A 217 4.27 -34.95 -12.04
N LEU A 218 4.23 -34.45 -13.28
CA LEU A 218 3.72 -35.23 -14.41
C LEU A 218 4.59 -36.45 -14.69
N ASP A 219 5.91 -36.26 -14.71
CA ASP A 219 6.87 -37.34 -14.92
C ASP A 219 6.72 -38.40 -13.81
N LYS A 220 6.66 -37.97 -12.53
CA LYS A 220 6.36 -38.86 -11.38
C LYS A 220 5.03 -39.61 -11.53
N ALA A 221 3.99 -38.98 -12.08
CA ALA A 221 2.70 -39.65 -12.32
C ALA A 221 2.82 -40.76 -13.37
N THR A 222 3.76 -40.63 -14.30
CA THR A 222 4.02 -41.61 -15.38
C THR A 222 5.04 -42.68 -15.00
N GLU A 223 5.94 -42.42 -14.03
CA GLU A 223 6.96 -43.34 -13.52
C GLU A 223 6.37 -44.48 -12.65
N GLY A 224 5.65 -45.41 -13.29
CA GLY A 224 5.08 -46.59 -12.63
C GLY A 224 3.72 -47.02 -13.17
N SER A 225 3.07 -46.17 -13.97
CA SER A 225 1.75 -46.43 -14.53
C SER A 225 1.83 -47.20 -15.84
N THR A 226 1.23 -48.40 -15.89
CA THR A 226 0.77 -48.99 -17.17
C THR A 226 -0.52 -48.26 -17.56
N SER A 227 -0.38 -47.23 -18.38
CA SER A 227 -1.38 -46.22 -18.77
C SER A 227 -2.83 -46.72 -18.90
N ASP A 228 -3.75 -46.08 -18.15
CA ASP A 228 -5.15 -45.79 -18.54
C ASP A 228 -5.79 -44.66 -17.67
N SER A 229 -5.03 -43.90 -16.87
CA SER A 229 -5.61 -42.80 -16.05
C SER A 229 -5.99 -41.58 -16.90
N VAL A 230 -7.25 -41.17 -16.77
CA VAL A 230 -7.79 -39.95 -17.36
C VAL A 230 -7.14 -38.69 -16.75
N LEU A 231 -6.82 -38.69 -15.45
CA LEU A 231 -6.23 -37.54 -14.77
C LEU A 231 -4.80 -37.27 -15.24
N ILE A 232 -4.00 -38.31 -15.45
CA ILE A 232 -2.65 -38.17 -16.03
C ILE A 232 -2.73 -37.56 -17.43
N THR A 233 -3.66 -38.04 -18.26
CA THR A 233 -3.88 -37.52 -19.61
C THR A 233 -4.33 -36.05 -19.59
N LEU A 234 -5.23 -35.70 -18.68
CA LEU A 234 -5.70 -34.34 -18.47
C LEU A 234 -4.58 -33.40 -18.03
N ALA A 235 -3.80 -33.79 -17.01
CA ALA A 235 -2.68 -33.00 -16.53
C ALA A 235 -1.63 -32.79 -17.62
N ALA A 236 -1.33 -33.84 -18.40
CA ALA A 236 -0.45 -33.75 -19.56
C ALA A 236 -0.96 -32.77 -20.62
N ASN A 237 -2.25 -32.86 -20.98
CA ASN A 237 -2.85 -31.96 -21.97
C ASN A 237 -2.93 -30.51 -21.44
N HIS A 238 -3.26 -30.33 -20.17
CA HIS A 238 -3.36 -29.02 -19.54
C HIS A 238 -2.00 -28.34 -19.43
N LEU A 239 -0.99 -29.06 -18.93
CA LEU A 239 0.40 -28.58 -18.94
C LEU A 239 0.85 -28.30 -20.38
N ALA A 240 0.57 -29.19 -21.33
CA ALA A 240 0.89 -28.96 -22.74
C ALA A 240 0.17 -27.74 -23.32
N GLN A 241 -1.04 -27.39 -22.88
CA GLN A 241 -1.73 -26.16 -23.30
C GLN A 241 -1.09 -24.90 -22.70
N LYS A 242 -0.76 -24.93 -21.40
CA LYS A 242 -0.05 -23.84 -20.72
C LYS A 242 1.35 -23.63 -21.31
N VAL A 243 2.02 -24.73 -21.65
CA VAL A 243 3.30 -24.77 -22.35
C VAL A 243 3.15 -24.45 -23.83
N ALA A 244 2.03 -24.74 -24.50
CA ALA A 244 1.79 -24.37 -25.90
C ALA A 244 1.54 -22.87 -26.08
N GLY A 245 1.11 -22.18 -25.01
CA GLY A 245 1.19 -20.72 -24.90
C GLY A 245 2.63 -20.17 -24.84
N LEU A 246 3.60 -21.05 -24.57
CA LEU A 246 5.05 -20.76 -24.49
C LEU A 246 5.89 -21.47 -25.57
N SER A 247 5.37 -22.49 -26.26
CA SER A 247 6.12 -23.28 -27.24
C SER A 247 5.20 -24.13 -28.12
N ASN A 248 5.07 -23.74 -29.39
CA ASN A 248 4.52 -24.59 -30.44
C ASN A 248 5.64 -25.24 -31.25
N ALA A 249 6.77 -25.56 -30.63
CA ALA A 249 7.96 -26.06 -31.31
C ALA A 249 8.57 -27.26 -30.58
N GLN A 250 8.65 -28.39 -31.30
CA GLN A 250 9.60 -29.46 -30.99
C GLN A 250 11.01 -28.86 -31.03
N GLY A 251 11.78 -28.94 -29.93
CA GLY A 251 13.15 -28.44 -29.87
C GLY A 251 13.58 -27.94 -28.48
N ILE A 252 14.77 -27.35 -28.43
CA ILE A 252 15.34 -26.67 -27.26
C ILE A 252 14.87 -25.22 -27.24
N HIS A 253 14.42 -24.73 -26.07
CA HIS A 253 13.97 -23.36 -25.85
C HIS A 253 14.87 -22.64 -24.85
N PHE A 254 15.14 -21.37 -25.12
CA PHE A 254 15.91 -20.49 -24.23
C PHE A 254 14.96 -19.44 -23.63
N ASN A 255 14.99 -19.28 -22.31
CA ASN A 255 14.28 -18.20 -21.63
C ASN A 255 15.32 -17.33 -20.90
N HIS A 256 15.56 -16.17 -21.50
CA HIS A 256 16.46 -15.13 -21.02
C HIS A 256 15.79 -13.78 -21.17
N ASP A 257 15.74 -13.04 -20.08
CA ASP A 257 15.27 -11.65 -20.06
C ASP A 257 16.38 -10.80 -19.43
N PRO A 258 17.19 -10.07 -20.22
CA PRO A 258 18.37 -9.39 -19.71
C PRO A 258 18.07 -8.31 -18.66
N LEU A 259 16.85 -7.77 -18.63
CA LEU A 259 16.45 -6.69 -17.71
C LEU A 259 15.50 -7.20 -16.62
N GLY A 260 14.83 -8.33 -16.85
CA GLY A 260 13.90 -8.94 -15.91
C GLY A 260 12.80 -7.97 -15.50
N SER A 261 12.51 -7.92 -14.20
CA SER A 261 11.48 -7.02 -13.66
C SER A 261 11.86 -5.54 -13.64
N GLU A 262 13.16 -5.25 -13.83
CA GLU A 262 13.77 -3.95 -13.59
C GLU A 262 13.63 -3.39 -12.15
N SER A 263 13.06 -4.18 -11.23
CA SER A 263 13.02 -3.82 -9.80
C SER A 263 14.41 -3.87 -9.16
N PRO A 264 14.79 -2.91 -8.31
CA PRO A 264 16.05 -2.97 -7.57
C PRO A 264 16.08 -4.09 -6.50
N TYR A 265 14.94 -4.72 -6.21
CA TYR A 265 14.82 -5.72 -5.13
C TYR A 265 14.51 -7.14 -5.63
N ILE A 266 14.05 -7.27 -6.87
CA ILE A 266 13.60 -8.55 -7.45
C ILE A 266 14.49 -8.88 -8.63
N PHE A 267 15.16 -10.03 -8.53
CA PHE A 267 16.07 -10.55 -9.55
C PHE A 267 15.63 -11.96 -9.93
N ALA A 268 15.52 -12.23 -11.23
CA ALA A 268 15.24 -13.55 -11.76
C ALA A 268 16.54 -14.25 -12.22
N ASN A 269 16.55 -15.58 -12.14
CA ASN A 269 17.69 -16.42 -12.55
C ASN A 269 17.82 -16.62 -14.07
N ASN A 270 17.24 -15.71 -14.85
CA ASN A 270 17.41 -15.60 -16.29
C ASN A 270 17.82 -14.18 -16.73
N GLU A 271 18.32 -13.35 -15.80
CA GLU A 271 18.75 -11.98 -16.07
C GLU A 271 20.22 -11.83 -16.47
N ARG A 272 20.57 -10.64 -16.95
CA ARG A 272 21.95 -10.15 -17.04
C ARG A 272 22.26 -9.28 -15.82
N SER A 273 23.41 -9.50 -15.19
CA SER A 273 23.90 -8.69 -14.06
C SER A 273 25.31 -8.14 -14.32
N PRO A 274 25.53 -6.82 -14.24
CA PRO A 274 24.54 -5.77 -14.01
C PRO A 274 23.64 -5.55 -15.24
N ARG A 275 22.44 -4.99 -15.03
CA ARG A 275 21.48 -4.69 -16.11
C ARG A 275 22.02 -3.60 -17.06
N LEU A 276 22.57 -2.54 -16.48
CA LEU A 276 23.38 -1.53 -17.17
C LEU A 276 24.86 -1.84 -16.92
N VAL A 277 25.57 -2.25 -17.96
CA VAL A 277 26.98 -2.64 -17.85
C VAL A 277 27.85 -1.40 -17.94
N THR A 278 28.68 -1.16 -16.93
CA THR A 278 29.67 -0.08 -16.94
C THR A 278 31.09 -0.61 -17.09
N GLN A 279 32.00 0.27 -17.49
CA GLN A 279 33.41 -0.06 -17.65
C GLN A 279 34.00 -0.71 -16.38
N GLY A 280 34.67 -1.85 -16.55
CA GLY A 280 35.39 -2.53 -15.48
C GLY A 280 34.55 -3.55 -14.67
N GLU A 281 33.23 -3.63 -14.93
CA GLU A 281 32.36 -4.60 -14.28
C GLU A 281 32.41 -5.96 -14.96
N LYS A 282 32.30 -7.04 -14.17
CA LYS A 282 32.06 -8.39 -14.71
C LYS A 282 30.59 -8.50 -15.11
N VAL A 283 30.32 -9.22 -16.19
CA VAL A 283 28.95 -9.44 -16.67
C VAL A 283 28.56 -10.90 -16.48
N THR A 284 27.53 -11.14 -15.68
CA THR A 284 26.92 -12.46 -15.50
C THR A 284 25.71 -12.57 -16.41
N ILE A 285 25.62 -13.65 -17.19
CA ILE A 285 24.49 -13.93 -18.09
C ILE A 285 23.90 -15.28 -17.70
N ARG A 286 22.60 -15.30 -17.41
CA ARG A 286 21.86 -16.50 -17.03
C ARG A 286 20.73 -16.82 -17.98
N THR A 287 20.43 -18.08 -18.21
CA THR A 287 19.28 -18.50 -19.03
C THR A 287 18.69 -19.81 -18.52
N PHE A 288 17.37 -19.95 -18.62
CA PHE A 288 16.73 -21.26 -18.55
C PHE A 288 16.77 -21.91 -19.93
N VAL A 289 17.07 -23.21 -19.94
CA VAL A 289 17.03 -24.02 -21.17
C VAL A 289 16.06 -25.17 -20.95
N GLU A 290 15.04 -25.27 -21.80
CA GLU A 290 14.00 -26.30 -21.68
C GLU A 290 14.03 -27.25 -22.89
N PRO A 291 14.07 -28.59 -22.66
CA PRO A 291 14.25 -29.24 -21.36
C PRO A 291 15.67 -29.02 -20.80
N PHE A 292 15.79 -28.95 -19.47
CA PHE A 292 17.09 -28.86 -18.82
C PHE A 292 17.77 -30.24 -18.85
N ASP A 293 18.94 -30.31 -19.48
CA ASP A 293 19.77 -31.52 -19.51
C ASP A 293 21.24 -31.15 -19.33
N VAL A 294 21.82 -31.48 -18.17
CA VAL A 294 23.23 -31.22 -17.85
C VAL A 294 24.20 -31.93 -18.80
N ALA A 295 23.75 -32.99 -19.49
CA ALA A 295 24.57 -33.70 -20.47
C ALA A 295 24.64 -32.99 -21.82
N VAL A 296 23.81 -31.96 -22.05
CA VAL A 296 23.76 -31.17 -23.28
C VAL A 296 24.42 -29.81 -23.01
N PRO A 297 25.66 -29.58 -23.48
CA PRO A 297 26.39 -28.36 -23.17
C PRO A 297 25.73 -27.13 -23.81
N VAL A 298 25.48 -26.09 -23.00
CA VAL A 298 25.04 -24.78 -23.48
C VAL A 298 26.26 -23.89 -23.66
N ASN A 299 26.40 -23.31 -24.85
CA ASN A 299 27.42 -22.31 -25.13
C ASN A 299 26.78 -20.93 -25.21
N LEU A 300 27.50 -19.92 -24.71
CA LEU A 300 27.22 -18.52 -24.92
C LEU A 300 28.16 -18.02 -26.02
N GLU A 301 27.59 -17.69 -27.17
CA GLU A 301 28.32 -17.06 -28.27
C GLU A 301 28.29 -15.53 -28.07
N VAL A 302 29.46 -14.89 -28.07
CA VAL A 302 29.61 -13.46 -27.80
C VAL A 302 30.42 -12.79 -28.90
N ILE A 303 29.90 -11.69 -29.44
CA ILE A 303 30.57 -10.83 -30.41
C ILE A 303 30.79 -9.46 -29.74
N VAL A 304 32.02 -8.95 -29.83
CA VAL A 304 32.39 -7.62 -29.33
C VAL A 304 32.83 -6.76 -30.51
N ASN A 305 32.26 -5.57 -30.68
CA ASN A 305 32.64 -4.60 -31.72
C ASN A 305 32.67 -5.19 -33.15
N HIS A 306 31.73 -6.08 -33.46
CA HIS A 306 31.63 -6.82 -34.73
C HIS A 306 32.87 -7.67 -35.08
N ALA A 307 33.65 -8.10 -34.07
CA ALA A 307 34.75 -9.04 -34.23
C ALA A 307 34.25 -10.48 -34.45
N GLU A 308 35.19 -11.43 -34.55
CA GLU A 308 34.87 -12.86 -34.63
C GLU A 308 34.21 -13.36 -33.33
N ALA A 309 33.19 -14.20 -33.45
CA ALA A 309 32.43 -14.71 -32.33
C ALA A 309 33.28 -15.61 -31.42
N GLN A 310 33.17 -15.37 -30.11
CA GLN A 310 33.83 -16.15 -29.05
C GLN A 310 32.79 -17.07 -28.39
N LEU A 311 33.18 -18.32 -28.13
CA LEU A 311 32.31 -19.29 -27.48
C LEU A 311 32.75 -19.49 -26.03
N PHE A 312 31.81 -19.29 -25.11
CA PHE A 312 31.97 -19.55 -23.69
C PHE A 312 31.09 -20.73 -23.29
N LEU A 313 31.67 -21.74 -22.66
CA LEU A 313 30.88 -22.84 -22.09
C LEU A 313 30.16 -22.31 -20.84
N MET A 314 28.84 -22.50 -20.77
CA MET A 314 28.05 -22.13 -19.60
C MET A 314 28.12 -23.22 -18.52
N GLU A 315 28.06 -22.81 -17.26
CA GLU A 315 27.99 -23.69 -16.11
C GLU A 315 26.53 -23.97 -15.75
N ALA A 316 26.19 -25.24 -15.52
CA ALA A 316 24.89 -25.64 -15.00
C ALA A 316 24.82 -25.33 -13.50
N VAL A 317 23.84 -24.54 -13.10
CA VAL A 317 23.61 -24.12 -11.71
C VAL A 317 22.26 -24.68 -11.24
N GLN A 318 22.26 -25.19 -10.00
CA GLN A 318 21.04 -25.61 -9.33
C GLN A 318 20.95 -24.87 -7.98
N THR A 319 19.85 -24.15 -7.74
CA THR A 319 19.61 -23.46 -6.48
C THR A 319 19.21 -24.45 -5.38
N PRO A 320 19.33 -24.08 -4.09
CA PRO A 320 18.81 -24.87 -2.98
C PRO A 320 17.31 -25.20 -3.12
N GLU A 321 16.55 -24.32 -3.79
CA GLU A 321 15.11 -24.46 -4.06
C GLU A 321 14.82 -25.38 -5.27
N GLY A 322 15.85 -25.90 -5.93
CA GLY A 322 15.74 -26.85 -7.04
C GLY A 322 15.59 -26.21 -8.42
N GLU A 323 15.70 -24.89 -8.54
CA GLU A 323 15.68 -24.20 -9.82
C GLU A 323 16.99 -24.46 -10.58
N GLN A 324 16.89 -24.80 -11.87
CA GLN A 324 18.02 -25.22 -12.71
C GLN A 324 18.19 -24.28 -13.90
N PHE A 325 19.35 -23.64 -14.01
CA PHE A 325 19.66 -22.68 -15.08
C PHE A 325 21.13 -22.78 -15.50
N TRP A 326 21.48 -22.07 -16.57
CA TRP A 326 22.84 -21.99 -17.07
C TRP A 326 23.41 -20.59 -16.84
N GLU A 327 24.66 -20.50 -16.39
CA GLU A 327 25.35 -19.24 -16.08
C GLU A 327 26.68 -19.13 -16.83
N ALA A 328 27.01 -17.94 -17.30
CA ALA A 328 28.36 -17.57 -17.72
C ALA A 328 28.76 -16.22 -17.11
N VAL A 329 30.00 -16.13 -16.63
CA VAL A 329 30.60 -14.90 -16.12
C VAL A 329 31.67 -14.42 -17.10
N LEU A 330 31.38 -13.30 -17.77
CA LEU A 330 32.26 -12.66 -18.74
C LEU A 330 33.22 -11.70 -18.02
N VAL A 331 34.43 -11.60 -18.57
CA VAL A 331 35.42 -10.61 -18.14
C VAL A 331 34.95 -9.19 -18.48
N PRO A 332 35.45 -8.15 -17.78
CA PRO A 332 35.12 -6.78 -18.11
C PRO A 332 35.49 -6.41 -19.55
N PHE A 333 34.67 -5.54 -20.13
CA PHE A 333 34.83 -5.03 -21.49
C PHE A 333 35.40 -3.61 -21.50
N ASP A 334 35.99 -3.21 -22.63
CA ASP A 334 36.46 -1.85 -22.87
C ASP A 334 35.28 -0.87 -22.99
N ASP A 335 35.53 0.42 -22.78
CA ASP A 335 34.51 1.46 -22.85
C ASP A 335 33.83 1.52 -24.23
N PHE A 336 32.51 1.71 -24.23
CA PHE A 336 31.69 1.79 -25.44
C PHE A 336 31.73 0.55 -26.34
N SER A 337 32.15 -0.59 -25.79
CA SER A 337 32.09 -1.84 -26.54
C SER A 337 30.62 -2.21 -26.82
N GLU A 338 30.30 -2.48 -28.08
CA GLU A 338 29.03 -3.09 -28.47
C GLU A 338 29.17 -4.60 -28.29
N VAL A 339 28.40 -5.17 -27.37
CA VAL A 339 28.42 -6.61 -27.08
C VAL A 339 27.10 -7.22 -27.53
N GLN A 340 27.19 -8.22 -28.40
CA GLN A 340 26.07 -9.06 -28.80
C GLN A 340 26.31 -10.47 -28.29
N TYR A 341 25.28 -11.14 -27.80
CA TYR A 341 25.38 -12.53 -27.37
C TYR A 341 24.13 -13.34 -27.68
N ARG A 342 24.30 -14.65 -27.80
CA ARG A 342 23.20 -15.62 -27.90
C ARG A 342 23.58 -16.94 -27.26
N PHE A 343 22.58 -17.73 -26.90
CA PHE A 343 22.75 -19.09 -26.41
C PHE A 343 22.72 -20.06 -27.59
N ALA A 344 23.60 -21.05 -27.59
CA ALA A 344 23.73 -22.03 -28.65
C ALA A 344 23.91 -23.44 -28.07
N VAL A 345 23.10 -24.37 -28.55
CA VAL A 345 23.14 -25.78 -28.16
C VAL A 345 23.19 -26.66 -29.41
N ILE A 346 23.98 -27.73 -29.35
CA ILE A 346 23.96 -28.79 -30.37
C ILE A 346 23.46 -30.07 -29.70
N GLN A 347 22.30 -30.56 -30.14
CA GLN A 347 21.72 -31.82 -29.69
C GLN A 347 21.26 -32.62 -30.92
N ASP A 348 21.58 -33.91 -30.96
CA ASP A 348 21.22 -34.82 -32.06
C ASP A 348 21.63 -34.34 -33.47
N ASN A 349 22.82 -33.71 -33.58
CA ASN A 349 23.32 -33.05 -34.80
C ASN A 349 22.45 -31.89 -35.33
N GLN A 350 21.55 -31.35 -34.52
CA GLN A 350 20.80 -30.14 -34.80
C GLN A 350 21.28 -29.00 -33.89
N ALA A 351 21.46 -27.82 -34.48
CA ALA A 351 21.79 -26.60 -33.74
C ALA A 351 20.52 -25.86 -33.35
N TYR A 352 20.47 -25.40 -32.11
CA TYR A 352 19.42 -24.56 -31.54
C TYR A 352 20.07 -23.30 -31.00
N ASP A 353 19.69 -22.15 -31.57
CA ASP A 353 20.22 -20.85 -31.19
C ASP A 353 19.08 -19.99 -30.65
N SER A 354 19.35 -19.19 -29.61
CA SER A 354 18.46 -18.10 -29.22
C SER A 354 18.53 -16.93 -30.22
N GLU A 355 17.66 -15.94 -30.03
CA GLU A 355 17.89 -14.62 -30.61
C GLU A 355 19.19 -13.98 -30.09
N TRP A 356 19.66 -12.95 -30.81
CA TRP A 356 20.78 -12.14 -30.37
C TRP A 356 20.31 -11.06 -29.41
N PHE A 357 20.85 -11.09 -28.20
CA PHE A 357 20.73 -10.03 -27.22
C PHE A 357 21.90 -9.07 -27.37
N LYS A 358 21.70 -7.80 -26.97
CA LYS A 358 22.75 -6.79 -27.04
C LYS A 358 22.77 -5.89 -25.83
N PHE A 359 23.95 -5.38 -25.52
CA PHE A 359 24.15 -4.24 -24.64
C PHE A 359 25.38 -3.45 -25.08
N GLU A 360 25.45 -2.22 -24.60
CA GLU A 360 26.60 -1.36 -24.76
C GLU A 360 27.24 -1.13 -23.40
N VAL A 361 28.57 -1.09 -23.36
CA VAL A 361 29.32 -0.78 -22.14
C VAL A 361 29.34 0.73 -21.93
N LEU A 362 28.66 1.18 -20.88
CA LEU A 362 28.53 2.59 -20.53
C LEU A 362 29.77 3.09 -19.78
N ARG A 363 29.98 4.41 -19.84
CA ARG A 363 31.11 5.07 -19.20
C ARG A 363 30.65 6.24 -18.34
N TRP A 364 31.20 6.33 -17.13
CA TRP A 364 31.10 7.53 -16.30
C TRP A 364 32.08 8.61 -16.82
N LEU A 365 31.57 9.81 -17.02
CA LEU A 365 32.33 11.00 -17.39
C LEU A 365 32.24 12.05 -16.29
N ASP A 366 33.40 12.57 -15.89
CA ASP A 366 33.52 13.71 -14.99
C ASP A 366 33.22 15.01 -15.74
N ILE A 367 32.35 15.85 -15.18
CA ILE A 367 31.97 17.15 -15.75
C ILE A 367 32.48 18.25 -14.82
N ASP A 368 33.73 18.66 -15.02
CA ASP A 368 34.50 19.46 -14.06
C ASP A 368 34.93 20.84 -14.59
N LYS A 369 34.79 21.07 -15.90
CA LYS A 369 35.34 22.25 -16.58
C LYS A 369 34.26 23.18 -17.13
N VAL A 370 34.24 24.41 -16.66
CA VAL A 370 33.40 25.51 -17.16
C VAL A 370 34.01 26.12 -18.41
N VAL A 371 33.22 26.24 -19.47
CA VAL A 371 33.63 26.83 -20.74
C VAL A 371 33.09 28.25 -20.91
N TYR A 372 31.87 28.49 -20.41
CA TYR A 372 31.16 29.75 -20.61
C TYR A 372 30.11 29.95 -19.52
N VAL A 373 29.93 31.19 -19.07
CA VAL A 373 28.93 31.58 -18.08
C VAL A 373 28.06 32.68 -18.66
N ALA A 374 26.75 32.52 -18.53
CA ALA A 374 25.76 33.49 -18.93
C ALA A 374 24.89 33.87 -17.73
N LYS A 375 24.54 35.15 -17.60
CA LYS A 375 23.73 35.65 -16.48
C LYS A 375 22.50 36.42 -16.95
N ALA A 376 21.47 36.36 -16.14
CA ALA A 376 20.26 37.18 -16.18
C ALA A 376 19.94 37.64 -14.74
N ASP A 377 18.90 38.46 -14.57
CA ASP A 377 18.59 39.13 -13.30
C ASP A 377 18.52 38.19 -12.07
N ARG A 378 17.82 37.05 -12.21
CA ARG A 378 17.63 36.04 -11.14
C ARG A 378 18.08 34.64 -11.56
N GLN A 379 19.03 34.56 -12.49
CA GLN A 379 19.44 33.28 -13.07
C GLN A 379 20.87 33.31 -13.61
N VAL A 380 21.59 32.20 -13.43
CA VAL A 380 22.91 31.95 -14.00
C VAL A 380 22.87 30.63 -14.76
N ALA A 381 23.45 30.60 -15.95
CA ALA A 381 23.65 29.40 -16.75
C ALA A 381 25.16 29.14 -16.91
N VAL A 382 25.62 27.98 -16.46
CA VAL A 382 27.00 27.53 -16.53
C VAL A 382 27.11 26.44 -17.59
N TYR A 383 27.89 26.71 -18.64
CA TYR A 383 28.14 25.77 -19.72
C TYR A 383 29.40 24.98 -19.42
N LEU A 384 29.24 23.66 -19.37
CA LEU A 384 30.28 22.73 -18.98
C LEU A 384 30.85 22.05 -20.24
N ASP A 385 32.15 21.79 -20.22
CA ASP A 385 32.81 20.96 -21.23
C ASP A 385 32.31 19.53 -21.06
N SER A 386 31.84 18.94 -22.14
CA SER A 386 31.33 17.57 -22.12
C SER A 386 31.90 16.88 -23.35
N PRO A 387 32.72 15.82 -23.18
CA PRO A 387 33.37 15.15 -24.30
C PRO A 387 32.41 14.23 -25.05
N LEU A 388 31.16 14.66 -25.24
CA LEU A 388 30.11 13.92 -25.93
C LEU A 388 30.31 14.03 -27.45
N GLN A 389 30.10 12.93 -28.15
CA GLN A 389 30.01 12.95 -29.61
C GLN A 389 28.71 13.66 -30.03
N GLY A 390 28.74 14.46 -31.10
CA GLY A 390 27.52 15.09 -31.65
C GLY A 390 27.31 16.59 -31.36
N GLY A 391 28.15 17.23 -30.52
CA GLY A 391 28.16 18.69 -30.36
C GLY A 391 27.20 19.26 -29.30
N TYR A 392 26.50 18.40 -28.55
CA TYR A 392 25.73 18.79 -27.37
C TYR A 392 26.62 19.44 -26.31
N LYS A 393 26.04 20.38 -25.56
CA LYS A 393 26.68 21.00 -24.39
C LYS A 393 25.87 20.70 -23.13
N SER A 394 26.57 20.39 -22.05
CA SER A 394 25.96 20.34 -20.73
C SER A 394 25.80 21.74 -20.18
N VAL A 395 24.61 22.04 -19.67
CA VAL A 395 24.29 23.33 -19.06
C VAL A 395 23.71 23.07 -17.69
N LEU A 396 24.29 23.72 -16.68
CA LEU A 396 23.70 23.82 -15.36
C LEU A 396 23.10 25.22 -15.21
N THR A 397 21.79 25.29 -15.04
CA THR A 397 21.06 26.54 -14.84
C THR A 397 20.64 26.64 -13.38
N ILE A 398 20.99 27.74 -12.73
CA ILE A 398 20.60 28.03 -11.34
C ILE A 398 19.73 29.28 -11.39
N GLY A 399 18.49 29.18 -10.91
CA GLY A 399 17.53 30.27 -10.94
C GLY A 399 16.72 30.36 -9.65
N GLU A 400 16.31 31.57 -9.30
CA GLU A 400 15.47 31.84 -8.13
C GLU A 400 14.04 32.18 -8.59
N ASN A 401 13.07 31.39 -8.13
CA ASN A 401 11.66 31.65 -8.44
C ASN A 401 11.13 32.87 -7.67
N VAL A 402 9.87 33.25 -7.91
CA VAL A 402 9.23 34.42 -7.26
C VAL A 402 9.07 34.28 -5.74
N ASP A 403 9.09 33.05 -5.23
CA ASP A 403 8.97 32.71 -3.81
C ASP A 403 10.33 32.60 -3.11
N GLY A 404 11.42 32.94 -3.81
CA GLY A 404 12.79 32.91 -3.28
C GLY A 404 13.44 31.53 -3.25
N LEU A 405 12.84 30.53 -3.91
CA LEU A 405 13.35 29.16 -3.94
C LEU A 405 14.33 29.00 -5.11
N VAL A 406 15.50 28.42 -4.82
CA VAL A 406 16.54 28.20 -5.82
C VAL A 406 16.35 26.82 -6.47
N ASN A 407 16.19 26.82 -7.78
CA ASN A 407 16.14 25.63 -8.63
C ASN A 407 17.46 25.51 -9.41
N CYS A 408 18.08 24.34 -9.34
CA CYS A 408 19.21 23.94 -10.15
C CYS A 408 18.75 22.90 -11.18
N GLN A 409 18.99 23.17 -12.45
CA GLN A 409 18.62 22.29 -13.55
C GLN A 409 19.82 21.99 -14.43
N PHE A 410 20.17 20.71 -14.51
CA PHE A 410 21.06 20.17 -15.55
C PHE A 410 20.25 19.88 -16.82
N ALA A 411 20.81 20.19 -17.99
CA ALA A 411 20.27 19.78 -19.28
C ALA A 411 21.36 19.63 -20.37
N LEU A 412 21.14 18.72 -21.32
CA LEU A 412 21.86 18.68 -22.59
C LEU A 412 21.18 19.57 -23.64
N VAL A 413 21.94 20.47 -24.29
CA VAL A 413 21.41 21.39 -25.31
C VAL A 413 22.12 21.27 -26.66
N ASP A 414 21.33 21.32 -27.74
CA ASP A 414 21.77 21.30 -29.15
C ASP A 414 21.86 22.75 -29.68
N GLN A 415 23.03 23.38 -29.55
CA GLN A 415 23.32 24.78 -29.91
C GLN A 415 22.45 25.88 -29.23
N VAL A 416 23.00 26.48 -28.18
CA VAL A 416 22.73 27.80 -27.57
C VAL A 416 21.46 28.54 -28.07
N ALA A 417 20.31 28.22 -27.47
CA ALA A 417 19.13 29.10 -27.53
C ALA A 417 19.19 30.17 -26.41
N LEU A 418 20.20 31.04 -26.43
CA LEU A 418 20.30 32.18 -25.50
C LEU A 418 19.71 33.43 -26.15
N LYS A 419 18.40 33.65 -26.00
CA LYS A 419 17.79 34.93 -26.40
C LYS A 419 17.71 35.96 -25.26
N SER A 420 18.09 35.61 -24.03
CA SER A 420 17.83 36.42 -22.83
C SER A 420 18.98 36.54 -21.82
N PHE A 421 20.17 36.01 -22.08
CA PHE A 421 21.30 36.08 -21.14
C PHE A 421 22.42 36.98 -21.65
N GLU A 422 23.10 37.66 -20.73
CA GLU A 422 24.32 38.42 -20.99
C GLU A 422 25.57 37.56 -20.70
N ASN A 423 26.63 37.73 -21.50
CA ASN A 423 27.92 37.08 -21.24
C ASN A 423 28.49 37.55 -19.89
N ALA A 424 28.98 36.61 -19.09
CA ALA A 424 29.68 36.89 -17.84
C ALA A 424 31.14 36.41 -17.90
N GLU A 425 31.96 36.81 -16.92
CA GLU A 425 33.33 36.30 -16.79
C GLU A 425 33.29 34.81 -16.41
N VAL A 426 34.20 34.00 -16.94
CA VAL A 426 34.18 32.56 -16.60
C VAL A 426 34.51 32.37 -15.14
N ASP A 427 35.60 32.96 -14.65
CA ASP A 427 35.94 32.96 -13.24
C ASP A 427 35.16 34.07 -12.50
N GLY A 428 34.49 33.72 -11.39
CA GLY A 428 33.67 34.66 -10.64
C GLY A 428 32.79 33.99 -9.58
N CYS A 429 32.10 34.82 -8.80
CA CYS A 429 31.05 34.40 -7.87
C CYS A 429 29.73 35.05 -8.28
N TYR A 430 28.69 34.24 -8.45
CA TYR A 430 27.36 34.70 -8.87
C TYR A 430 26.31 34.22 -7.86
N SER A 431 25.75 35.16 -7.09
CA SER A 431 24.74 34.84 -6.07
C SER A 431 23.33 34.84 -6.67
N ILE A 432 22.61 33.74 -6.49
CA ILE A 432 21.21 33.54 -6.90
C ILE A 432 20.43 33.12 -5.66
N GLY A 433 19.60 34.02 -5.11
CA GLY A 433 19.03 33.84 -3.78
C GLY A 433 20.12 33.53 -2.75
N ASN A 434 19.94 32.41 -2.05
CA ASN A 434 20.86 31.91 -1.02
C ASN A 434 21.89 30.89 -1.57
N VAL A 435 22.17 30.91 -2.87
CA VAL A 435 23.16 30.02 -3.51
C VAL A 435 24.18 30.84 -4.27
N ASP A 436 25.44 30.69 -3.89
CA ASP A 436 26.62 31.21 -4.59
C ASP A 436 27.09 30.19 -5.64
N VAL A 437 27.09 30.58 -6.91
CA VAL A 437 27.71 29.83 -8.00
C VAL A 437 29.14 30.34 -8.17
N ARG A 438 30.14 29.55 -7.74
CA ARG A 438 31.55 29.93 -7.77
C ARG A 438 32.30 29.17 -8.87
N VAL A 439 33.01 29.91 -9.71
CA VAL A 439 33.89 29.36 -10.74
C VAL A 439 35.30 29.90 -10.53
N ALA A 440 36.27 29.01 -10.34
CA ALA A 440 37.67 29.37 -10.13
C ALA A 440 38.60 28.41 -10.90
N GLY A 441 39.45 28.96 -11.77
CA GLY A 441 40.32 28.14 -12.62
C GLY A 441 39.51 27.25 -13.58
N ALA A 442 38.33 27.72 -14.00
CA ALA A 442 37.31 26.95 -14.73
C ALA A 442 36.70 25.75 -13.96
N SER A 443 36.91 25.59 -12.66
CA SER A 443 36.21 24.59 -11.84
C SER A 443 34.95 25.17 -11.20
N LEU A 444 33.84 24.44 -11.27
CA LEU A 444 32.54 24.85 -10.71
C LEU A 444 32.35 24.32 -9.28
N SER A 445 31.82 25.17 -8.41
CA SER A 445 31.25 24.79 -7.11
C SER A 445 29.98 25.58 -6.82
N LEU A 446 29.03 24.95 -6.12
CA LEU A 446 27.86 25.64 -5.55
C LEU A 446 28.04 25.72 -4.04
N HIS A 447 27.66 26.84 -3.47
CA HIS A 447 27.70 27.09 -2.04
C HIS A 447 26.34 27.60 -1.57
N VAL A 448 25.76 26.97 -0.56
CA VAL A 448 24.50 27.37 0.06
C VAL A 448 24.84 28.29 1.21
N ILE A 449 24.31 29.51 1.16
CA ILE A 449 24.61 30.58 2.09
C ILE A 449 23.40 30.82 2.99
N ASN A 450 23.59 30.81 4.31
CA ASN A 450 22.50 31.14 5.24
C ASN A 450 22.24 32.65 5.27
N ASP A 451 21.20 33.08 5.98
CA ASP A 451 20.82 34.50 6.08
C ASP A 451 21.86 35.35 6.83
N GLU A 452 22.82 34.73 7.53
CA GLU A 452 23.96 35.37 8.20
C GLU A 452 25.17 35.56 7.26
N GLY A 453 25.11 35.01 6.04
CA GLY A 453 26.21 35.07 5.06
C GLY A 453 27.24 33.96 5.20
N GLU A 454 26.95 32.92 5.97
CA GLU A 454 27.83 31.77 6.21
C GLU A 454 27.59 30.63 5.21
N ASP A 455 28.67 29.93 4.86
CA ASP A 455 28.68 28.78 3.94
C ASP A 455 28.23 27.52 4.70
N ILE A 456 26.97 27.13 4.53
CA ILE A 456 26.35 26.01 5.28
C ILE A 456 26.26 24.72 4.45
N SER A 457 26.53 24.75 3.16
CA SER A 457 26.68 23.54 2.36
C SER A 457 27.44 23.88 1.10
N SER A 458 28.20 22.93 0.57
CA SER A 458 28.86 23.12 -0.72
C SER A 458 28.82 21.84 -1.53
N THR A 459 29.10 21.98 -2.82
CA THR A 459 29.46 20.82 -3.65
C THR A 459 30.77 20.21 -3.15
N TYR A 460 31.00 18.94 -3.48
CA TYR A 460 32.24 18.25 -3.12
C TYR A 460 33.47 18.92 -3.78
N PRO A 461 34.68 18.87 -3.18
CA PRO A 461 35.87 19.45 -3.79
C PRO A 461 36.15 18.88 -5.18
N THR A 462 36.10 19.75 -6.20
CA THR A 462 36.20 19.37 -7.63
C THR A 462 37.47 18.58 -7.97
N GLU A 463 38.58 18.84 -7.27
CA GLU A 463 39.85 18.13 -7.44
C GLU A 463 39.77 16.63 -7.04
N GLN A 464 38.77 16.27 -6.24
CA GLN A 464 38.54 14.89 -5.79
C GLN A 464 37.36 14.26 -6.54
N LEU A 465 36.24 14.98 -6.60
CA LEU A 465 35.04 14.54 -7.31
C LEU A 465 34.23 15.76 -7.75
N PRO A 466 33.93 15.91 -9.05
CA PRO A 466 33.16 17.07 -9.53
C PRO A 466 31.71 17.00 -9.05
N LEU A 467 31.02 18.14 -9.08
CA LEU A 467 29.58 18.22 -8.79
C LEU A 467 28.77 17.22 -9.63
N LEU A 468 29.10 17.09 -10.92
CA LEU A 468 28.35 16.28 -11.88
C LEU A 468 29.25 15.18 -12.46
N GLN A 469 28.74 13.95 -12.43
CA GLN A 469 29.23 12.87 -13.28
C GLN A 469 28.07 12.30 -14.09
N MET A 470 28.35 11.85 -15.32
CA MET A 470 27.33 11.38 -16.25
C MET A 470 27.66 9.98 -16.72
N LEU A 471 26.70 9.05 -16.60
CA LEU A 471 26.81 7.74 -17.21
C LEU A 471 26.29 7.80 -18.64
N VAL A 472 27.15 7.58 -19.62
CA VAL A 472 26.81 7.76 -21.04
C VAL A 472 27.12 6.54 -21.90
N ASP A 473 26.41 6.46 -23.02
CA ASP A 473 26.79 5.61 -24.16
C ASP A 473 27.66 6.37 -25.18
N GLN A 474 28.12 5.67 -26.22
CA GLN A 474 29.00 6.21 -27.26
C GLN A 474 28.36 7.35 -28.04
N SER A 475 27.03 7.32 -28.16
CA SER A 475 26.26 8.37 -28.84
C SER A 475 26.17 9.66 -28.02
N GLY A 476 26.51 9.59 -26.73
CA GLY A 476 26.43 10.69 -25.79
C GLY A 476 25.08 10.78 -25.07
N ARG A 477 24.21 9.76 -25.17
CA ARG A 477 22.99 9.69 -24.35
C ARG A 477 23.39 9.39 -22.91
N VAL A 478 22.71 10.07 -22.00
CA VAL A 478 22.87 9.95 -20.56
C VAL A 478 21.82 8.99 -20.01
N TYR A 479 22.26 8.09 -19.13
CA TYR A 479 21.43 7.12 -18.43
C TYR A 479 21.27 7.50 -16.95
N LYS A 480 22.34 7.95 -16.32
CA LYS A 480 22.38 8.34 -14.91
C LYS A 480 23.24 9.57 -14.67
N LEU A 481 22.93 10.29 -13.60
CA LEU A 481 23.74 11.39 -13.07
C LEU A 481 24.17 11.07 -11.63
N HIS A 482 25.39 11.45 -11.30
CA HIS A 482 25.79 11.68 -9.90
C HIS A 482 25.79 13.17 -9.60
N LEU A 483 25.17 13.54 -8.47
CA LEU A 483 25.34 14.84 -7.84
C LEU A 483 26.14 14.67 -6.55
N ASN A 484 27.24 15.41 -6.40
CA ASN A 484 28.18 15.24 -5.29
C ASN A 484 28.22 16.49 -4.40
N PHE A 485 27.70 16.36 -3.18
CA PHE A 485 27.67 17.41 -2.16
C PHE A 485 28.56 17.04 -0.98
N LYS A 486 29.19 18.04 -0.38
CA LYS A 486 29.98 17.85 0.82
C LYS A 486 29.07 17.79 2.04
N LEU A 487 29.27 16.77 2.86
CA LEU A 487 28.74 16.69 4.21
C LEU A 487 29.77 17.23 5.19
N VAL A 488 29.36 18.15 6.06
CA VAL A 488 30.23 18.65 7.14
C VAL A 488 30.24 17.67 8.31
N ASP A 489 31.23 17.79 9.19
CA ASP A 489 31.31 16.94 10.39
C ASP A 489 30.07 17.13 11.28
N GLU A 490 29.59 16.05 11.89
CA GLU A 490 28.40 16.03 12.78
C GLU A 490 27.05 16.44 12.14
N GLU A 491 27.03 16.73 10.83
CA GLU A 491 25.80 16.97 10.08
C GLU A 491 24.91 15.72 10.07
N ARG A 492 23.60 15.93 10.27
CA ARG A 492 22.58 14.86 10.31
C ARG A 492 21.51 15.11 9.27
N LEU A 493 20.99 14.04 8.69
CA LEU A 493 20.12 14.10 7.51
C LEU A 493 18.83 13.31 7.74
N TYR A 494 17.69 13.95 7.46
CA TYR A 494 16.34 13.44 7.76
C TYR A 494 15.39 13.61 6.56
N GLY A 495 14.24 12.92 6.59
CA GLY A 495 13.19 13.01 5.56
C GLY A 495 13.05 11.72 4.76
N MET A 496 13.23 11.79 3.45
CA MET A 496 13.23 10.66 2.51
C MET A 496 11.90 9.90 2.34
N GLY A 497 10.78 10.47 2.77
CA GLY A 497 9.43 9.88 2.70
C GLY A 497 9.00 9.22 4.01
N GLU A 498 8.05 8.30 3.92
CA GLU A 498 7.70 7.40 5.02
C GLU A 498 8.81 6.35 5.16
N ARG A 499 9.48 6.26 6.32
CA ARG A 499 10.59 5.30 6.53
C ARG A 499 10.48 4.61 7.88
N PHE A 500 10.70 3.30 7.88
CA PHE A 500 10.44 2.42 9.02
C PHE A 500 11.71 2.06 9.82
N ALA A 501 12.87 1.98 9.15
CA ALA A 501 14.11 1.54 9.79
C ALA A 501 14.79 2.59 10.69
N ARG A 502 14.82 3.86 10.26
CA ARG A 502 15.56 4.95 10.91
C ARG A 502 14.95 6.31 10.58
N MET A 503 15.26 7.33 11.39
CA MET A 503 14.97 8.74 11.08
C MET A 503 16.17 9.52 10.54
N GLU A 504 17.37 9.19 11.03
CA GLU A 504 18.63 9.82 10.61
C GLU A 504 19.36 8.86 9.66
N PHE A 505 19.84 9.39 8.52
CA PHE A 505 20.32 8.57 7.41
C PHE A 505 21.82 8.63 7.13
N ARG A 506 22.63 9.39 7.88
CA ARG A 506 24.08 9.38 7.69
C ARG A 506 24.63 7.96 7.92
N GLY A 507 25.50 7.54 7.00
CA GLY A 507 26.03 6.19 6.91
C GLY A 507 25.09 5.18 6.25
N CYS A 508 23.97 5.61 5.65
CA CYS A 508 22.99 4.73 4.97
C CYS A 508 22.88 5.07 3.48
N GLU A 509 22.34 4.11 2.71
CA GLU A 509 21.85 4.35 1.35
C GLU A 509 20.33 4.25 1.36
N VAL A 510 19.65 5.24 0.80
CA VAL A 510 18.20 5.32 0.78
C VAL A 510 17.73 5.60 -0.63
N ASP A 511 16.96 4.68 -1.19
CA ASP A 511 16.45 4.77 -2.53
C ASP A 511 15.01 5.29 -2.60
N ASN A 512 14.63 5.82 -3.75
CA ASN A 512 13.31 6.35 -4.04
C ASN A 512 12.60 5.44 -5.04
N TYR A 513 12.02 4.37 -4.51
CA TYR A 513 11.30 3.36 -5.27
C TYR A 513 10.07 2.89 -4.48
N VAL A 514 8.88 3.25 -4.95
CA VAL A 514 7.62 2.76 -4.35
C VAL A 514 7.63 1.24 -4.37
N PHE A 515 7.36 0.58 -3.25
CA PHE A 515 7.37 -0.88 -3.22
C PHE A 515 6.40 -1.45 -2.18
N ASN A 516 5.68 -2.50 -2.56
CA ASN A 516 4.84 -3.24 -1.63
C ASN A 516 5.68 -4.26 -0.85
N GLN A 517 6.24 -3.84 0.27
CA GLN A 517 6.91 -4.74 1.22
C GLN A 517 5.91 -5.15 2.31
N TYR A 518 5.29 -6.32 2.14
CA TYR A 518 4.37 -6.88 3.12
C TYR A 518 5.10 -7.28 4.41
N LYS A 519 4.89 -6.50 5.49
CA LYS A 519 5.54 -6.63 6.79
C LYS A 519 7.06 -6.43 6.72
N ASP A 520 7.68 -6.15 7.87
CA ASP A 520 9.14 -6.02 8.01
C ASP A 520 9.77 -5.05 6.97
N GLN A 521 9.18 -3.85 6.82
CA GLN A 521 9.48 -2.88 5.76
C GLN A 521 10.97 -2.52 5.65
N GLY A 522 11.65 -2.39 6.79
CA GLY A 522 13.07 -2.03 6.84
C GLY A 522 13.32 -0.69 6.14
N PHE A 523 14.21 -0.69 5.13
CA PHE A 523 14.51 0.51 4.32
C PHE A 523 13.53 0.73 3.16
N LYS A 524 12.75 -0.30 2.79
CA LYS A 524 11.73 -0.20 1.73
C LYS A 524 10.51 0.55 2.27
N THR A 525 9.69 1.08 1.37
CA THR A 525 8.53 1.89 1.74
C THR A 525 7.49 1.96 0.64
N TYR A 526 6.25 2.20 1.04
CA TYR A 526 5.13 2.51 0.16
C TYR A 526 5.17 3.98 -0.34
N ILE A 527 5.80 4.90 0.43
CA ILE A 527 5.85 6.33 0.12
C ILE A 527 7.27 6.91 0.23
N PRO A 528 8.18 6.63 -0.73
CA PRO A 528 9.45 7.33 -0.80
C PRO A 528 9.24 8.76 -1.30
N VAL A 529 10.05 9.70 -0.80
CA VAL A 529 10.07 11.10 -1.27
C VAL A 529 11.53 11.54 -1.35
N PRO A 530 12.06 11.99 -2.51
CA PRO A 530 13.46 12.36 -2.68
C PRO A 530 13.76 13.78 -2.13
N PHE A 531 13.36 14.01 -0.88
CA PHE A 531 13.56 15.25 -0.13
C PHE A 531 14.31 14.96 1.17
N VAL A 532 15.42 15.64 1.37
CA VAL A 532 16.25 15.56 2.57
C VAL A 532 16.38 16.94 3.20
N LEU A 533 16.37 16.98 4.54
CA LEU A 533 16.72 18.17 5.32
C LEU A 533 17.95 17.89 6.19
N SER A 534 18.77 18.92 6.37
CA SER A 534 20.04 18.88 7.09
C SER A 534 19.97 19.74 8.35
N THR A 535 20.62 19.28 9.42
CA THR A 535 20.83 20.08 10.64
C THR A 535 21.74 21.28 10.42
N ASN A 536 22.44 21.38 9.29
CA ASN A 536 23.22 22.56 8.94
C ASN A 536 22.35 23.69 8.35
N GLY A 537 21.02 23.54 8.32
CA GLY A 537 20.09 24.62 7.97
C GLY A 537 19.72 24.68 6.48
N TYR A 538 19.86 23.57 5.75
CA TYR A 538 19.44 23.48 4.35
C TYR A 538 18.59 22.24 4.07
N GLY A 539 17.82 22.29 2.98
CA GLY A 539 17.11 21.15 2.43
C GLY A 539 17.41 20.97 0.94
N LEU A 540 17.34 19.74 0.46
CA LEU A 540 17.51 19.39 -0.95
C LEU A 540 16.35 18.50 -1.39
N PHE A 541 15.65 18.92 -2.44
CA PHE A 541 14.60 18.12 -3.08
C PHE A 541 14.99 17.81 -4.52
N LEU A 542 15.19 16.54 -4.85
CA LEU A 542 15.43 16.09 -6.22
C LEU A 542 14.09 15.93 -6.95
N GLN A 543 13.83 16.77 -7.95
CA GLN A 543 12.59 16.74 -8.71
C GLN A 543 12.69 15.72 -9.84
N SER A 544 12.46 14.44 -9.50
CA SER A 544 12.39 13.34 -10.46
C SER A 544 11.43 12.25 -9.98
N SER A 545 10.63 11.71 -10.90
CA SER A 545 9.81 10.51 -10.72
C SER A 545 10.57 9.21 -10.97
N LEU A 546 11.75 9.29 -11.58
CA LEU A 546 12.60 8.13 -11.86
C LEU A 546 13.29 7.62 -10.59
N TYR A 547 13.86 6.41 -10.69
CA TYR A 547 14.66 5.84 -9.62
C TYR A 547 15.85 6.74 -9.26
N SER A 548 16.08 6.88 -7.95
CA SER A 548 17.26 7.56 -7.41
C SER A 548 17.67 6.96 -6.08
N VAL A 549 18.95 7.09 -5.75
CA VAL A 549 19.53 6.64 -4.47
C VAL A 549 20.36 7.76 -3.88
N PHE A 550 20.11 8.05 -2.61
CA PHE A 550 20.88 8.99 -1.81
C PHE A 550 21.86 8.17 -0.96
N LYS A 551 23.15 8.33 -1.25
CA LYS A 551 24.26 7.65 -0.56
C LYS A 551 24.84 8.63 0.45
N PHE A 552 24.42 8.50 1.71
CA PHE A 552 24.78 9.42 2.78
C PHE A 552 26.06 8.97 3.46
N GLY A 553 27.22 9.39 2.97
CA GLY A 553 28.48 9.07 3.64
C GLY A 553 28.98 7.63 3.41
N THR A 554 28.35 6.85 2.53
CA THR A 554 28.68 5.42 2.31
C THR A 554 29.78 5.20 1.28
N VAL A 555 29.94 6.14 0.34
CA VAL A 555 31.04 6.14 -0.64
C VAL A 555 32.29 6.76 -0.03
N GLN A 556 32.15 7.95 0.56
CA GLN A 556 33.13 8.62 1.42
C GLN A 556 32.37 9.27 2.59
N THR A 557 32.95 9.30 3.79
CA THR A 557 32.24 9.68 5.03
C THR A 557 31.72 11.12 5.08
N ASP A 558 32.28 11.99 4.24
CA ASP A 558 31.96 13.42 4.07
C ASP A 558 31.30 13.72 2.71
N LEU A 559 30.78 12.69 2.02
CA LEU A 559 30.12 12.81 0.72
C LEU A 559 28.63 12.43 0.81
N LEU A 560 27.76 13.34 0.38
CA LEU A 560 26.42 13.02 -0.09
C LEU A 560 26.49 12.85 -1.61
N GLN A 561 26.38 11.62 -2.07
CA GLN A 561 26.24 11.32 -3.50
C GLN A 561 24.79 10.96 -3.79
N ILE A 562 24.17 11.67 -4.73
CA ILE A 562 22.84 11.35 -5.25
C ILE A 562 23.04 10.73 -6.62
N GLU A 563 22.67 9.46 -6.78
CA GLU A 563 22.61 8.78 -8.07
C GLU A 563 21.17 8.81 -8.57
N ALA A 564 20.94 9.36 -9.75
CA ALA A 564 19.58 9.50 -10.31
C ALA A 564 19.54 9.09 -11.77
N ASP A 565 18.51 8.32 -12.11
CA ASP A 565 18.17 8.02 -13.50
C ASP A 565 17.70 9.29 -14.23
N ILE A 566 17.95 9.36 -15.53
CA ILE A 566 17.57 10.51 -16.37
C ILE A 566 16.65 10.08 -17.52
N HIS A 567 15.70 10.94 -17.85
CA HIS A 567 14.73 10.66 -18.90
C HIS A 567 15.42 10.63 -20.28
N ASP A 568 15.12 9.59 -21.07
CA ASP A 568 15.68 9.34 -22.41
C ASP A 568 15.52 10.53 -23.41
N LYS A 569 14.37 11.21 -23.40
CA LYS A 569 14.05 12.35 -24.27
C LYS A 569 14.48 13.70 -23.72
N GLN A 570 14.21 13.98 -22.44
CA GLN A 570 14.47 15.30 -21.87
C GLN A 570 15.95 15.54 -21.57
N GLN A 571 16.69 14.47 -21.23
CA GLN A 571 18.13 14.54 -20.91
C GLN A 571 18.45 15.70 -19.94
N SER A 572 17.59 15.85 -18.93
CA SER A 572 17.64 16.89 -17.91
C SER A 572 17.28 16.36 -16.53
N LEU A 573 17.80 17.00 -15.49
CA LEU A 573 17.49 16.70 -14.08
C LEU A 573 17.42 18.00 -13.29
N SER A 574 16.43 18.14 -12.41
CA SER A 574 16.24 19.33 -11.59
C SER A 574 16.26 19.00 -10.12
N TRP A 575 16.79 19.90 -9.29
CA TRP A 575 16.71 19.83 -7.84
C TRP A 575 16.59 21.22 -7.24
N PHE A 576 15.96 21.30 -6.09
CA PHE A 576 15.79 22.53 -5.33
C PHE A 576 16.70 22.54 -4.12
N LEU A 577 17.21 23.72 -3.80
CA LEU A 577 17.97 24.00 -2.58
C LEU A 577 17.19 25.00 -1.74
N PHE A 578 17.07 24.70 -0.46
CA PHE A 578 16.36 25.48 0.54
C PHE A 578 17.30 25.85 1.68
N THR A 579 17.08 26.99 2.33
CA THR A 579 17.70 27.33 3.61
C THR A 579 16.64 27.64 4.65
N GLY A 580 16.96 27.53 5.93
CA GLY A 580 16.09 27.89 7.05
C GLY A 580 15.98 26.77 8.08
N GLU A 581 15.12 27.00 9.08
CA GLU A 581 14.91 26.02 10.14
C GLU A 581 14.19 24.77 9.63
N PRO A 582 14.41 23.57 10.22
CA PRO A 582 13.85 22.30 9.74
C PRO A 582 12.36 22.35 9.40
N LYS A 583 11.56 23.02 10.23
CA LYS A 583 10.11 23.17 10.02
C LYS A 583 9.76 24.05 8.81
N GLU A 584 10.56 25.07 8.54
CA GLU A 584 10.43 25.92 7.36
C GLU A 584 10.86 25.20 6.08
N LEU A 585 11.88 24.33 6.16
CA LEU A 585 12.31 23.50 5.04
C LEU A 585 11.17 22.59 4.55
N VAL A 586 10.44 21.95 5.47
CA VAL A 586 9.23 21.17 5.12
C VAL A 586 8.14 22.06 4.49
N ALA A 587 7.94 23.27 5.01
CA ALA A 587 6.98 24.22 4.45
C ALA A 587 7.35 24.70 3.03
N LYS A 588 8.64 24.92 2.76
CA LYS A 588 9.17 25.29 1.43
C LYS A 588 9.11 24.12 0.46
N PHE A 589 9.39 22.90 0.92
CA PHE A 589 9.18 21.70 0.12
C PHE A 589 7.71 21.57 -0.30
N THR A 590 6.78 21.65 0.65
CA THR A 590 5.33 21.54 0.38
C THR A 590 4.74 22.72 -0.38
N SER A 591 5.41 23.88 -0.51
CA SER A 591 4.96 24.91 -1.46
C SER A 591 5.24 24.53 -2.93
N ILE A 592 6.21 23.64 -3.18
CA ILE A 592 6.52 23.13 -4.51
C ILE A 592 5.78 21.83 -4.79
N SER A 593 5.85 20.87 -3.87
CA SER A 593 5.21 19.56 -4.01
C SER A 593 3.71 19.58 -3.68
N GLY A 594 3.19 20.72 -3.24
CA GLY A 594 1.78 20.96 -2.89
C GLY A 594 1.49 20.78 -1.39
N LYS A 595 0.51 21.53 -0.88
CA LYS A 595 0.17 21.53 0.55
C LYS A 595 -0.65 20.31 0.97
N PRO A 596 -0.54 19.86 2.25
CA PRO A 596 -1.39 18.81 2.80
C PRO A 596 -2.88 19.13 2.61
N LYS A 597 -3.63 18.18 2.06
CA LYS A 597 -5.06 18.38 1.78
C LYS A 597 -5.88 18.13 3.04
N LEU A 598 -6.45 19.19 3.63
CA LEU A 598 -7.27 19.11 4.84
C LEU A 598 -8.45 18.11 4.67
N PRO A 599 -8.49 17.02 5.45
CA PRO A 599 -9.64 16.13 5.55
C PRO A 599 -10.81 16.81 6.27
N PRO A 600 -12.05 16.34 6.06
CA PRO A 600 -13.19 16.80 6.85
C PRO A 600 -13.04 16.37 8.32
N LYS A 601 -13.62 17.15 9.25
CA LYS A 601 -13.44 16.96 10.70
C LYS A 601 -13.76 15.54 11.19
N TRP A 602 -14.77 14.88 10.62
CA TRP A 602 -15.16 13.50 10.99
C TRP A 602 -14.05 12.48 10.73
N ALA A 603 -13.11 12.74 9.81
CA ALA A 603 -11.98 11.87 9.53
C ALA A 603 -10.97 11.83 10.68
N PHE A 604 -11.04 12.77 11.63
CA PHE A 604 -10.15 12.83 12.78
C PHE A 604 -10.72 12.15 14.04
N GLY A 605 -11.92 11.57 14.01
CA GLY A 605 -12.40 10.70 15.11
C GLY A 605 -11.76 9.31 15.10
N PRO A 606 -12.23 8.37 15.95
CA PRO A 606 -11.83 6.95 15.91
C PRO A 606 -12.45 6.19 14.72
N TRP A 607 -11.64 5.36 14.06
CA TRP A 607 -12.03 4.56 12.91
C TRP A 607 -12.11 3.09 13.27
N MET A 608 -13.06 2.40 12.63
CA MET A 608 -13.30 0.98 12.79
C MET A 608 -13.15 0.26 11.45
N SER A 609 -12.36 -0.80 11.43
CA SER A 609 -12.18 -1.65 10.25
C SER A 609 -11.82 -3.07 10.63
N SER A 610 -12.18 -4.01 9.76
CA SER A 610 -11.67 -5.37 9.72
C SER A 610 -11.95 -5.96 8.34
N ASN A 611 -11.00 -6.72 7.78
CA ASN A 611 -11.26 -7.46 6.56
C ASN A 611 -12.33 -8.57 6.77
N ASN A 612 -12.55 -9.01 8.02
CA ASN A 612 -13.56 -10.02 8.38
C ASN A 612 -15.02 -9.54 8.26
N TRP A 613 -15.27 -8.24 8.04
CA TRP A 613 -16.62 -7.69 7.97
C TRP A 613 -17.19 -7.83 6.56
N ASP A 614 -17.64 -9.06 6.27
CA ASP A 614 -17.96 -9.54 4.94
C ASP A 614 -19.49 -9.72 4.68
N SER A 615 -20.32 -9.15 5.57
CA SER A 615 -21.77 -9.19 5.47
C SER A 615 -22.46 -8.08 6.27
N GLU A 616 -23.69 -7.75 5.87
CA GLU A 616 -24.57 -6.78 6.56
C GLU A 616 -24.83 -7.19 8.02
N LYS A 617 -24.99 -8.48 8.28
CA LYS A 617 -25.19 -9.02 9.63
C LYS A 617 -23.99 -8.75 10.54
N GLU A 618 -22.78 -8.94 10.02
CA GLU A 618 -21.56 -8.67 10.79
C GLU A 618 -21.44 -7.17 11.06
N VAL A 619 -21.64 -6.33 10.04
CA VAL A 619 -21.62 -4.87 10.21
C VAL A 619 -22.65 -4.41 11.25
N ASP A 620 -23.89 -4.92 11.20
CA ASP A 620 -24.92 -4.61 12.19
C ASP A 620 -24.51 -5.06 13.62
N TRP A 621 -23.79 -6.18 13.75
CA TRP A 621 -23.25 -6.62 15.04
C TRP A 621 -22.18 -5.65 15.56
N GLN A 622 -21.26 -5.21 14.70
CA GLN A 622 -20.20 -4.25 15.03
C GLN A 622 -20.79 -2.89 15.44
N LEU A 623 -21.81 -2.41 14.72
CA LEU A 623 -22.60 -1.23 15.08
C LEU A 623 -23.29 -1.40 16.46
N ALA A 624 -23.87 -2.57 16.71
CA ALA A 624 -24.51 -2.86 17.99
C ALA A 624 -23.50 -2.92 19.15
N GLN A 625 -22.31 -3.50 18.95
CA GLN A 625 -21.25 -3.50 19.98
C GLN A 625 -20.73 -2.08 20.23
N THR A 626 -20.49 -1.30 19.18
CA THR A 626 -20.08 0.11 19.27
C THR A 626 -21.05 0.90 20.14
N LYS A 627 -22.36 0.79 19.86
CA LYS A 627 -23.41 1.44 20.65
C LYS A 627 -23.49 0.91 22.08
N LYS A 628 -23.46 -0.41 22.27
CA LYS A 628 -23.52 -1.06 23.59
C LYS A 628 -22.39 -0.61 24.51
N HIS A 629 -21.20 -0.43 23.95
CA HIS A 629 -19.99 -0.06 24.69
C HIS A 629 -19.72 1.44 24.71
N GLY A 630 -20.57 2.25 24.06
CA GLY A 630 -20.42 3.71 24.03
C GLY A 630 -19.13 4.15 23.33
N ILE A 631 -18.73 3.46 22.26
CA ILE A 631 -17.53 3.81 21.49
C ILE A 631 -17.86 4.94 20.51
N PRO A 632 -17.20 6.12 20.58
CA PRO A 632 -17.54 7.28 19.78
C PRO A 632 -16.87 7.26 18.39
N ALA A 633 -17.02 6.16 17.65
CA ALA A 633 -16.42 6.06 16.32
C ALA A 633 -17.10 6.99 15.30
N THR A 634 -16.33 7.45 14.32
CA THR A 634 -16.79 8.38 13.27
C THR A 634 -16.61 7.84 11.86
N VAL A 635 -15.79 6.80 11.65
CA VAL A 635 -15.55 6.18 10.34
C VAL A 635 -15.58 4.66 10.44
N MET A 636 -16.22 4.02 9.47
CA MET A 636 -16.20 2.59 9.22
C MET A 636 -15.62 2.32 7.84
N VAL A 637 -14.74 1.34 7.75
CA VAL A 637 -14.22 0.83 6.47
C VAL A 637 -14.69 -0.61 6.28
N ILE A 638 -15.30 -0.91 5.14
CA ILE A 638 -15.68 -2.26 4.73
C ILE A 638 -14.81 -2.68 3.54
N GLU A 639 -14.05 -3.76 3.71
CA GLU A 639 -13.16 -4.27 2.67
C GLU A 639 -13.76 -5.42 1.87
N GLN A 640 -14.20 -6.49 2.53
CA GLN A 640 -14.71 -7.70 1.90
C GLN A 640 -16.19 -7.56 1.49
N TRP A 641 -16.52 -6.47 0.80
CA TRP A 641 -17.90 -6.12 0.42
C TRP A 641 -18.31 -6.67 -0.95
N SER A 642 -17.34 -6.90 -1.83
CA SER A 642 -17.57 -7.04 -3.26
C SER A 642 -17.76 -8.49 -3.70
N ASP A 643 -18.06 -8.69 -4.98
CA ASP A 643 -18.03 -10.00 -5.66
C ASP A 643 -16.62 -10.58 -5.83
N GLU A 644 -15.60 -9.90 -5.31
CA GLU A 644 -14.18 -10.26 -5.36
C GLU A 644 -13.66 -10.50 -6.77
N SER A 645 -14.32 -9.91 -7.78
CA SER A 645 -14.04 -10.08 -9.20
C SER A 645 -14.03 -8.73 -9.93
N THR A 646 -15.12 -7.96 -9.81
CA THR A 646 -15.27 -6.62 -10.41
C THR A 646 -14.87 -5.50 -9.45
N PHE A 647 -14.95 -5.75 -8.14
CA PHE A 647 -14.75 -4.74 -7.09
C PHE A 647 -15.67 -3.52 -7.21
N TYR A 648 -16.80 -3.61 -7.90
CA TYR A 648 -17.83 -2.57 -7.88
C TYR A 648 -19.24 -3.12 -7.68
N ILE A 649 -19.41 -4.45 -7.69
CA ILE A 649 -20.67 -5.15 -7.42
C ILE A 649 -20.56 -5.82 -6.06
N PHE A 650 -21.62 -5.75 -5.24
CA PHE A 650 -21.69 -6.43 -3.95
C PHE A 650 -21.70 -7.95 -4.09
N ASN A 651 -21.14 -8.63 -3.10
CA ASN A 651 -21.20 -10.09 -3.03
C ASN A 651 -22.66 -10.60 -3.02
N ASP A 652 -22.90 -11.77 -3.63
CA ASP A 652 -24.22 -12.41 -3.80
C ASP A 652 -25.29 -11.61 -4.58
N ALA A 653 -24.98 -10.39 -5.07
CA ALA A 653 -25.94 -9.60 -5.84
C ALA A 653 -26.32 -10.29 -7.16
N GLN A 654 -27.61 -10.35 -7.46
CA GLN A 654 -28.13 -10.90 -8.70
C GLN A 654 -28.41 -9.79 -9.71
N TYR A 655 -28.00 -9.97 -10.96
CA TYR A 655 -28.18 -8.99 -12.03
C TYR A 655 -28.19 -9.66 -13.40
N VAL A 656 -28.62 -8.90 -14.42
CA VAL A 656 -28.44 -9.27 -15.82
C VAL A 656 -27.15 -8.61 -16.31
N GLY A 657 -26.22 -9.41 -16.85
CA GLY A 657 -24.97 -8.89 -17.41
C GLY A 657 -25.25 -7.83 -18.49
N LYS A 658 -24.45 -6.77 -18.49
CA LYS A 658 -24.52 -5.65 -19.44
C LYS A 658 -23.27 -5.60 -20.31
N PRO A 659 -23.35 -5.04 -21.52
CA PRO A 659 -22.17 -4.68 -22.29
C PRO A 659 -21.17 -3.89 -21.44
N GLY A 660 -19.87 -4.12 -21.62
CA GLY A 660 -18.83 -3.53 -20.78
C GLY A 660 -18.79 -2.00 -20.79
N GLU A 661 -19.36 -1.34 -21.81
CA GLU A 661 -19.46 0.13 -21.87
C GLU A 661 -20.57 0.70 -20.97
N GLU A 662 -21.55 -0.13 -20.61
CA GLU A 662 -22.70 0.31 -19.81
C GLU A 662 -22.42 0.20 -18.32
N ARG A 663 -23.06 1.05 -17.52
CA ARG A 663 -22.97 1.00 -16.06
C ARG A 663 -24.23 0.40 -15.44
N PHE A 664 -24.09 -0.03 -14.19
CA PHE A 664 -25.21 -0.37 -13.33
C PHE A 664 -25.68 0.86 -12.54
N SER A 665 -26.98 0.91 -12.28
CA SER A 665 -27.61 1.72 -11.23
C SER A 665 -28.00 0.76 -10.10
N TYR A 666 -28.32 1.28 -8.91
CA TYR A 666 -28.66 0.43 -7.77
C TYR A 666 -29.85 -0.51 -8.07
N ASP A 667 -30.86 -0.02 -8.79
CA ASP A 667 -32.08 -0.76 -9.14
C ASP A 667 -31.86 -1.88 -10.18
N ASP A 668 -30.67 -1.97 -10.80
CA ASP A 668 -30.33 -3.10 -11.68
C ASP A 668 -30.00 -4.39 -10.88
N PHE A 669 -29.77 -4.27 -9.58
CA PHE A 669 -29.42 -5.38 -8.70
C PHE A 669 -30.62 -5.89 -7.91
N THR A 670 -30.71 -7.21 -7.77
CA THR A 670 -31.56 -7.87 -6.78
C THR A 670 -30.67 -8.44 -5.69
N PHE A 671 -30.90 -8.01 -4.45
CA PHE A 671 -30.15 -8.45 -3.28
C PHE A 671 -30.95 -9.55 -2.56
N PRO A 672 -30.54 -10.82 -2.64
CA PRO A 672 -31.29 -11.90 -2.03
C PRO A 672 -31.24 -11.84 -0.50
N GLU A 673 -32.33 -12.21 0.17
CA GLU A 673 -32.41 -12.21 1.65
C GLU A 673 -31.40 -13.17 2.29
N TRP A 674 -31.04 -14.27 1.62
CA TRP A 674 -30.01 -15.20 2.06
C TRP A 674 -28.58 -14.71 1.78
N GLY A 675 -28.42 -13.65 0.99
CA GLY A 675 -27.13 -13.10 0.60
C GLY A 675 -26.40 -12.40 1.75
N ARG A 676 -25.13 -12.08 1.56
CA ARG A 676 -24.30 -11.33 2.53
C ARG A 676 -24.80 -9.90 2.71
N TRP A 677 -25.34 -9.31 1.66
CA TRP A 677 -25.75 -7.91 1.61
C TRP A 677 -27.19 -7.79 1.11
N PRO A 678 -28.20 -8.18 1.91
CA PRO A 678 -29.61 -8.18 1.51
C PRO A 678 -30.18 -6.77 1.31
N ASN A 679 -29.60 -5.72 1.92
CA ASN A 679 -30.00 -4.33 1.67
C ASN A 679 -28.85 -3.32 1.89
N PRO A 680 -27.88 -3.25 0.95
CA PRO A 680 -26.71 -2.39 1.10
C PRO A 680 -27.07 -0.91 1.31
N LYS A 681 -28.09 -0.40 0.61
CA LYS A 681 -28.49 1.01 0.74
C LYS A 681 -29.00 1.34 2.15
N LYS A 682 -29.87 0.51 2.73
CA LYS A 682 -30.32 0.70 4.12
C LYS A 682 -29.20 0.48 5.13
N LEU A 683 -28.20 -0.33 4.81
CA LEU A 683 -27.03 -0.48 5.67
C LEU A 683 -26.26 0.85 5.76
N VAL A 684 -26.00 1.52 4.64
CA VAL A 684 -25.35 2.85 4.65
C VAL A 684 -26.16 3.86 5.47
N GLU A 685 -27.50 3.89 5.29
CA GLU A 685 -28.39 4.73 6.09
C GLU A 685 -28.25 4.45 7.60
N ARG A 686 -28.21 3.18 8.02
CA ARG A 686 -28.03 2.81 9.44
C ARG A 686 -26.66 3.20 10.00
N ILE A 687 -25.60 3.13 9.19
CA ILE A 687 -24.25 3.57 9.56
C ILE A 687 -24.28 5.10 9.79
N HIS A 688 -24.88 5.85 8.86
CA HIS A 688 -25.02 7.30 8.94
C HIS A 688 -25.90 7.76 10.12
N ASP A 689 -26.97 7.03 10.44
CA ASP A 689 -27.85 7.30 11.59
C ASP A 689 -27.10 7.27 12.94
N GLN A 690 -25.94 6.61 13.01
CA GLN A 690 -25.06 6.59 14.19
C GLN A 690 -23.94 7.65 14.13
N GLY A 691 -23.95 8.52 13.11
CA GLY A 691 -22.93 9.55 12.90
C GLY A 691 -21.61 9.01 12.34
N ILE A 692 -21.61 7.77 11.82
CA ILE A 692 -20.42 7.12 11.25
C ILE A 692 -20.43 7.32 9.73
N LYS A 693 -19.25 7.60 9.15
CA LYS A 693 -19.03 7.67 7.70
C LYS A 693 -18.50 6.36 7.15
N LEU A 694 -18.87 6.01 5.92
CA LEU A 694 -18.53 4.73 5.31
C LEU A 694 -17.53 4.89 4.16
N LEU A 695 -16.40 4.18 4.25
CA LEU A 695 -15.46 3.99 3.15
C LEU A 695 -15.50 2.55 2.65
N MET A 696 -15.37 2.39 1.33
CA MET A 696 -15.34 1.09 0.66
C MET A 696 -13.95 0.81 0.11
N TRP A 697 -13.41 -0.39 0.30
CA TRP A 697 -12.11 -0.76 -0.26
C TRP A 697 -12.13 -0.83 -1.80
N GLN A 698 -11.03 -0.41 -2.42
CA GLN A 698 -10.76 -0.48 -3.86
C GLN A 698 -9.28 -0.78 -4.12
N ALA A 699 -9.00 -1.40 -5.27
CA ALA A 699 -7.66 -1.49 -5.86
C ALA A 699 -7.71 -1.14 -7.37
N PRO A 700 -6.60 -0.66 -7.96
CA PRO A 700 -6.55 -0.27 -9.36
C PRO A 700 -6.30 -1.47 -10.28
N VAL A 701 -7.18 -2.48 -10.26
CA VAL A 701 -6.97 -3.73 -11.02
C VAL A 701 -8.25 -4.26 -11.65
N MET A 702 -8.15 -4.69 -12.91
CA MET A 702 -9.09 -5.60 -13.54
C MET A 702 -8.59 -7.03 -13.28
N LYS A 703 -9.14 -7.64 -12.22
CA LYS A 703 -8.65 -8.91 -11.67
C LYS A 703 -8.56 -10.01 -12.73
N PHE A 704 -7.45 -10.74 -12.76
CA PHE A 704 -7.34 -11.96 -13.54
C PHE A 704 -7.96 -13.15 -12.78
N MET A 705 -8.78 -13.95 -13.46
CA MET A 705 -9.62 -14.98 -12.84
C MET A 705 -9.13 -16.41 -13.09
N ASP A 706 -7.85 -16.62 -13.44
CA ASP A 706 -7.24 -17.95 -13.65
C ASP A 706 -8.09 -18.86 -14.57
N GLY A 707 -8.62 -18.31 -15.67
CA GLY A 707 -9.43 -19.04 -16.65
C GLY A 707 -10.89 -19.28 -16.24
N ILE A 708 -11.33 -18.70 -15.12
CA ILE A 708 -12.72 -18.77 -14.67
C ILE A 708 -13.53 -17.63 -15.30
N ALA A 709 -14.56 -17.98 -16.07
CA ALA A 709 -15.50 -17.02 -16.62
C ALA A 709 -16.30 -16.29 -15.53
N HIS A 710 -16.45 -14.98 -15.68
CA HIS A 710 -17.25 -14.14 -14.79
C HIS A 710 -18.14 -13.18 -15.61
N LEU A 711 -19.45 -13.25 -15.36
CA LEU A 711 -20.52 -12.69 -16.20
C LEU A 711 -20.27 -11.23 -16.63
N GLN A 712 -19.93 -10.35 -15.69
CA GLN A 712 -19.74 -8.92 -15.99
C GLN A 712 -18.28 -8.54 -16.22
N ARG A 713 -17.37 -9.15 -15.45
CA ARG A 713 -15.94 -8.81 -15.49
C ARG A 713 -15.36 -9.09 -16.87
N ASP A 714 -15.80 -10.17 -17.53
CA ASP A 714 -15.31 -10.52 -18.87
C ASP A 714 -15.81 -9.53 -19.94
N GLU A 715 -17.01 -8.96 -19.78
CA GLU A 715 -17.48 -7.86 -20.65
C GLU A 715 -16.68 -6.58 -20.42
N ASP A 716 -16.36 -6.27 -19.16
CA ASP A 716 -15.54 -5.10 -18.82
C ASP A 716 -14.09 -5.25 -19.31
N GLU A 717 -13.49 -6.46 -19.23
CA GLU A 717 -12.14 -6.73 -19.76
C GLU A 717 -12.11 -6.55 -21.29
N LYS A 718 -13.12 -7.04 -22.02
CA LYS A 718 -13.22 -6.82 -23.47
C LYS A 718 -13.13 -5.34 -23.82
N VAL A 719 -13.94 -4.51 -23.15
CA VAL A 719 -13.93 -3.05 -23.37
C VAL A 719 -12.60 -2.44 -22.99
N MET A 720 -11.99 -2.86 -21.87
CA MET A 720 -10.70 -2.36 -21.44
C MET A 720 -9.60 -2.62 -22.48
N ILE A 721 -9.60 -3.80 -23.10
CA ILE A 721 -8.69 -4.20 -24.18
C ILE A 721 -9.01 -3.42 -25.47
N GLU A 722 -10.25 -3.48 -25.94
CA GLU A 722 -10.70 -2.88 -27.21
C GLU A 722 -10.52 -1.35 -27.25
N LYS A 723 -10.81 -0.67 -26.13
CA LYS A 723 -10.70 0.79 -26.03
C LYS A 723 -9.32 1.26 -25.60
N GLY A 724 -8.46 0.38 -25.11
CA GLY A 724 -7.16 0.77 -24.58
C GLY A 724 -7.24 1.55 -23.28
N TYR A 725 -8.11 1.12 -22.37
CA TYR A 725 -8.26 1.74 -21.06
C TYR A 725 -7.26 1.20 -20.04
N GLY A 726 -6.60 0.07 -20.32
CA GLY A 726 -5.49 -0.42 -19.54
C GLY A 726 -4.15 0.15 -19.96
N VAL A 727 -3.20 0.12 -19.03
CA VAL A 727 -1.76 0.33 -19.28
C VAL A 727 -1.27 -0.68 -20.31
N ARG A 728 -0.25 -0.33 -21.11
CA ARG A 728 0.19 -1.14 -22.26
C ARG A 728 1.69 -1.41 -22.27
N ASN A 729 2.08 -2.53 -22.84
CA ASN A 729 3.46 -2.81 -23.22
C ASN A 729 3.84 -2.07 -24.51
N THR A 730 5.13 -2.08 -24.85
CA THR A 730 5.67 -1.40 -26.05
C THR A 730 5.13 -1.94 -27.37
N ASP A 731 4.74 -3.21 -27.42
CA ASP A 731 4.12 -3.86 -28.57
C ASP A 731 2.62 -3.55 -28.72
N GLY A 732 2.05 -2.78 -27.79
CA GLY A 732 0.64 -2.40 -27.75
C GLY A 732 -0.27 -3.41 -27.05
N SER A 733 0.27 -4.55 -26.57
CA SER A 733 -0.49 -5.50 -25.75
C SER A 733 -0.80 -4.91 -24.36
N PRO A 734 -1.87 -5.37 -23.68
CA PRO A 734 -2.15 -4.94 -22.32
C PRO A 734 -1.03 -5.32 -21.35
N TYR A 735 -0.62 -4.35 -20.53
CA TYR A 735 0.23 -4.61 -19.38
C TYR A 735 -0.52 -5.47 -18.35
N ARG A 736 0.18 -6.43 -17.78
CA ARG A 736 -0.32 -7.30 -16.70
C ARG A 736 0.68 -7.32 -15.56
N ILE A 737 0.17 -7.30 -14.34
CA ILE A 737 0.97 -7.37 -13.12
C ILE A 737 1.78 -8.68 -13.11
N PRO A 738 3.09 -8.68 -12.76
CA PRO A 738 3.91 -9.89 -12.73
C PRO A 738 3.32 -11.02 -11.88
N SER A 739 3.66 -12.27 -12.22
CA SER A 739 3.05 -13.47 -11.62
C SER A 739 3.33 -13.65 -10.12
N TYR A 740 4.44 -13.09 -9.62
CA TYR A 740 4.87 -13.16 -8.23
C TYR A 740 4.33 -12.02 -7.35
N GLU A 741 3.60 -11.07 -7.93
CA GLU A 741 3.04 -9.91 -7.21
C GLU A 741 1.59 -10.14 -6.76
N TRP A 742 1.14 -9.29 -5.84
CA TRP A 742 -0.28 -9.21 -5.49
C TRP A 742 -1.12 -8.83 -6.71
N PHE A 743 -2.31 -9.44 -6.87
CA PHE A 743 -3.12 -9.35 -8.08
C PHE A 743 -2.42 -9.81 -9.37
N ARG A 744 -1.53 -10.81 -9.28
CA ARG A 744 -0.85 -11.43 -10.42
C ARG A 744 -1.70 -11.56 -11.69
N ASN A 745 -1.09 -11.25 -12.82
CA ASN A 745 -1.67 -11.28 -14.17
C ASN A 745 -2.86 -10.33 -14.42
N SER A 746 -3.30 -9.55 -13.43
CA SER A 746 -4.40 -8.60 -13.59
C SER A 746 -3.98 -7.43 -14.48
N MET A 747 -4.93 -6.86 -15.22
CA MET A 747 -4.68 -5.64 -16.00
C MET A 747 -4.83 -4.41 -15.09
N VAL A 748 -4.06 -3.36 -15.39
CA VAL A 748 -4.03 -2.12 -14.61
C VAL A 748 -4.73 -0.99 -15.39
N PRO A 749 -5.73 -0.30 -14.83
CA PRO A 749 -6.37 0.85 -15.47
C PRO A 749 -5.40 2.02 -15.63
N ASP A 750 -5.42 2.66 -16.79
CA ASP A 750 -4.64 3.85 -17.06
C ASP A 750 -5.40 5.12 -16.66
N PHE A 751 -5.15 5.63 -15.45
CA PHE A 751 -5.78 6.87 -14.96
C PHE A 751 -5.21 8.15 -15.61
N THR A 752 -4.16 8.06 -16.43
CA THR A 752 -3.69 9.18 -17.26
C THR A 752 -4.55 9.36 -18.51
N ASN A 753 -5.39 8.37 -18.84
CA ASN A 753 -6.41 8.45 -19.88
C ASN A 753 -7.74 8.93 -19.28
N PRO A 754 -8.21 10.17 -19.58
CA PRO A 754 -9.46 10.67 -19.02
C PRO A 754 -10.69 9.83 -19.40
N ALA A 755 -10.68 9.17 -20.57
CA ALA A 755 -11.77 8.29 -20.99
C ALA A 755 -11.77 6.96 -20.21
N SER A 756 -10.58 6.43 -19.90
CA SER A 756 -10.44 5.26 -19.02
C SER A 756 -10.97 5.57 -17.62
N ALA A 757 -10.51 6.68 -17.04
CA ALA A 757 -10.97 7.13 -15.73
C ALA A 757 -12.50 7.32 -15.70
N ALA A 758 -13.08 8.03 -16.67
CA ALA A 758 -14.52 8.23 -16.76
C ALA A 758 -15.30 6.91 -16.87
N TRP A 759 -14.84 5.97 -17.70
CA TRP A 759 -15.45 4.64 -17.81
C TRP A 759 -15.36 3.86 -16.49
N TRP A 760 -14.16 3.81 -15.88
CA TRP A 760 -13.91 3.12 -14.63
C TRP A 760 -14.81 3.63 -13.50
N PHE A 761 -14.91 4.95 -13.37
CA PHE A 761 -15.71 5.58 -12.33
C PHE A 761 -17.22 5.49 -12.58
N SER A 762 -17.67 5.47 -13.85
CA SER A 762 -19.08 5.27 -14.17
C SER A 762 -19.66 3.99 -13.55
N LYS A 763 -18.83 2.94 -13.38
CA LYS A 763 -19.20 1.66 -12.76
C LYS A 763 -19.37 1.75 -11.23
N ARG A 764 -18.65 2.68 -10.58
CA ARG A 764 -18.72 2.92 -9.13
C ARG A 764 -19.73 4.00 -8.76
N GLN A 765 -20.29 4.70 -9.74
CA GLN A 765 -21.10 5.89 -9.51
C GLN A 765 -22.31 5.64 -8.60
N TYR A 766 -22.99 4.49 -8.73
CA TYR A 766 -24.16 4.18 -7.90
C TYR A 766 -23.82 4.10 -6.40
N LEU A 767 -22.58 3.74 -6.04
CA LEU A 767 -22.10 3.72 -4.65
C LEU A 767 -22.13 5.12 -4.04
N LEU A 768 -21.74 6.14 -4.81
CA LEU A 768 -21.70 7.54 -4.36
C LEU A 768 -23.07 8.23 -4.51
N ASP A 769 -23.72 8.09 -5.68
CA ASP A 769 -24.92 8.85 -6.01
C ASP A 769 -26.19 8.27 -5.38
N GLU A 770 -26.30 6.93 -5.30
CA GLU A 770 -27.53 6.25 -4.92
C GLU A 770 -27.46 5.63 -3.51
N MET A 771 -26.29 5.09 -3.15
CA MET A 771 -26.02 4.54 -1.81
C MET A 771 -25.42 5.54 -0.83
N LYS A 772 -24.82 6.63 -1.32
CA LYS A 772 -24.26 7.72 -0.51
C LYS A 772 -23.09 7.31 0.39
N ILE A 773 -22.16 6.46 -0.07
CA ILE A 773 -20.90 6.26 0.67
C ILE A 773 -20.07 7.57 0.73
N ASP A 774 -19.15 7.68 1.69
CA ASP A 774 -18.40 8.91 1.97
C ASP A 774 -16.98 8.93 1.37
N GLY A 775 -16.57 7.83 0.73
CA GLY A 775 -15.27 7.73 0.07
C GLY A 775 -14.76 6.30 -0.08
N PHE A 776 -13.47 6.16 -0.31
CA PHE A 776 -12.83 4.88 -0.60
C PHE A 776 -11.55 4.67 0.20
N LYS A 777 -11.29 3.43 0.64
CA LYS A 777 -9.93 2.99 1.00
C LYS A 777 -9.26 2.52 -0.30
N THR A 778 -8.37 3.35 -0.83
CA THR A 778 -7.70 3.15 -2.12
C THR A 778 -6.37 2.45 -1.90
N ASP A 779 -6.41 1.13 -1.94
CA ASP A 779 -5.29 0.24 -1.64
C ASP A 779 -4.47 -0.09 -2.89
N GLY A 780 -3.23 -0.50 -2.66
CA GLY A 780 -2.26 -0.80 -3.72
C GLY A 780 -1.79 0.43 -4.50
N GLY A 781 -1.42 0.19 -5.76
CA GLY A 781 -0.81 1.19 -6.66
C GLY A 781 0.68 0.93 -6.92
N GLU A 782 1.31 0.03 -6.18
CA GLU A 782 2.74 -0.33 -6.32
C GLU A 782 2.97 -1.38 -7.43
N CYS A 783 2.20 -1.35 -8.51
CA CYS A 783 2.00 -2.48 -9.42
C CYS A 783 2.59 -2.31 -10.83
N ILE A 784 3.35 -1.25 -11.10
CA ILE A 784 3.95 -1.00 -12.43
C ILE A 784 5.39 -1.55 -12.45
N TYR A 785 5.70 -2.44 -13.38
CA TYR A 785 7.03 -3.03 -13.57
C TYR A 785 7.41 -2.97 -15.05
N GLY A 786 8.72 -2.85 -15.33
CA GLY A 786 9.24 -2.62 -16.69
C GLY A 786 9.31 -1.13 -17.04
N SER A 787 10.51 -0.64 -17.37
CA SER A 787 10.80 0.78 -17.59
C SER A 787 10.10 1.35 -18.82
N ASP A 788 9.83 0.51 -19.82
CA ASP A 788 9.27 0.90 -21.11
C ASP A 788 7.75 0.71 -21.24
N VAL A 789 7.06 0.28 -20.17
CA VAL A 789 5.59 0.25 -20.09
C VAL A 789 5.03 1.63 -20.43
N GLN A 790 3.95 1.70 -21.20
CA GLN A 790 3.43 2.95 -21.79
C GLN A 790 2.09 3.35 -21.19
N PHE A 791 1.99 4.65 -20.88
CA PHE A 791 0.77 5.32 -20.44
C PHE A 791 0.25 6.26 -21.52
N HIS A 792 -1.04 6.57 -21.46
CA HIS A 792 -1.76 7.37 -22.43
C HIS A 792 -1.22 8.80 -22.56
N ASP A 793 -0.74 9.40 -21.46
CA ASP A 793 -0.14 10.74 -21.48
C ASP A 793 1.30 10.79 -22.02
N GLY A 794 1.86 9.63 -22.39
CA GLY A 794 3.19 9.49 -22.98
C GLY A 794 4.32 9.24 -21.99
N ARG A 795 4.03 9.24 -20.67
CA ARG A 795 4.97 8.78 -19.64
C ARG A 795 5.20 7.28 -19.72
N LYS A 796 6.34 6.83 -19.19
CA LYS A 796 6.73 5.42 -19.19
C LYS A 796 6.77 4.80 -17.80
N GLY A 797 6.87 3.46 -17.74
CA GLY A 797 6.93 2.68 -16.51
C GLY A 797 8.03 3.12 -15.55
N ALA A 798 9.19 3.58 -16.05
CA ALA A 798 10.26 4.12 -15.22
C ALA A 798 9.83 5.31 -14.34
N GLU A 799 8.96 6.18 -14.86
CA GLU A 799 8.39 7.32 -14.13
C GLU A 799 7.17 6.88 -13.32
N MET A 800 6.33 6.06 -13.96
CA MET A 800 5.02 5.68 -13.43
C MET A 800 5.10 4.62 -12.33
N ARG A 801 6.24 3.93 -12.13
CA ARG A 801 6.46 3.12 -10.91
C ARG A 801 6.18 3.90 -9.64
N ASN A 802 6.69 5.13 -9.60
CA ASN A 802 6.57 6.03 -8.46
C ASN A 802 5.32 6.92 -8.58
N GLU A 803 4.97 7.40 -9.77
CA GLU A 803 3.85 8.35 -9.97
C GLU A 803 2.46 7.70 -10.14
N TYR A 804 2.38 6.40 -10.39
CA TYR A 804 1.10 5.72 -10.60
C TYR A 804 0.19 5.74 -9.36
N PRO A 805 0.66 5.45 -8.13
CA PRO A 805 -0.15 5.60 -6.93
C PRO A 805 -0.80 6.98 -6.82
N ASN A 806 -0.03 8.05 -7.03
CA ASN A 806 -0.54 9.42 -7.01
C ASN A 806 -1.64 9.63 -8.05
N SER A 807 -1.43 9.15 -9.28
CA SER A 807 -2.40 9.26 -10.38
C SER A 807 -3.71 8.52 -10.05
N TYR A 808 -3.61 7.30 -9.52
CA TYR A 808 -4.73 6.47 -9.09
C TYR A 808 -5.54 7.13 -7.96
N ILE A 809 -4.87 7.50 -6.87
CA ILE A 809 -5.53 8.03 -5.67
C ILE A 809 -6.15 9.38 -5.98
N LYS A 810 -5.45 10.25 -6.72
CA LYS A 810 -5.99 11.55 -7.13
C LYS A 810 -7.25 11.39 -7.98
N ALA A 811 -7.27 10.44 -8.91
CA ALA A 811 -8.44 10.20 -9.75
C ALA A 811 -9.66 9.80 -8.90
N PHE A 812 -9.48 8.92 -7.92
CA PHE A 812 -10.54 8.54 -6.97
C PHE A 812 -10.98 9.69 -6.08
N TYR A 813 -10.04 10.49 -5.56
CA TYR A 813 -10.33 11.63 -4.71
C TYR A 813 -11.10 12.73 -5.45
N ASP A 814 -10.63 13.10 -6.65
CA ASP A 814 -11.30 14.08 -7.51
C ASP A 814 -12.71 13.62 -7.87
N TYR A 815 -12.88 12.34 -8.24
CA TYR A 815 -14.19 11.78 -8.57
C TYR A 815 -15.13 11.78 -7.35
N THR A 816 -14.65 11.34 -6.19
CA THR A 816 -15.45 11.33 -4.95
C THR A 816 -15.97 12.72 -4.61
N ASN A 817 -15.12 13.76 -4.71
CA ASN A 817 -15.51 15.14 -4.42
C ASN A 817 -16.50 15.75 -5.42
N GLN A 818 -16.68 15.15 -6.60
CA GLN A 818 -17.73 15.57 -7.54
C GLN A 818 -19.11 15.06 -7.13
N HIS A 819 -19.17 14.02 -6.30
CA HIS A 819 -20.41 13.27 -6.01
C HIS A 819 -20.82 13.30 -4.52
N VAL A 820 -19.88 13.55 -3.59
CA VAL A 820 -20.16 13.61 -2.15
C VAL A 820 -20.33 15.06 -1.69
N GLU A 821 -21.52 15.39 -1.19
CA GLU A 821 -21.82 16.71 -0.61
C GLU A 821 -20.95 16.96 0.65
N GLY A 822 -20.28 18.12 0.71
CA GLY A 822 -19.32 18.43 1.78
C GLY A 822 -17.92 17.82 1.58
N GLY A 823 -17.73 17.04 0.51
CA GLY A 823 -16.47 16.39 0.16
C GLY A 823 -16.30 15.01 0.80
N GLY A 824 -15.73 14.07 0.03
CA GLY A 824 -15.36 12.74 0.51
C GLY A 824 -13.86 12.58 0.67
N ILE A 825 -13.41 11.40 1.05
CA ILE A 825 -11.98 11.11 1.27
C ILE A 825 -11.49 9.87 0.54
N THR A 826 -10.17 9.81 0.36
CA THR A 826 -9.43 8.58 0.09
C THR A 826 -8.54 8.26 1.28
N PHE A 827 -8.30 6.98 1.54
CA PHE A 827 -7.33 6.49 2.52
C PHE A 827 -6.40 5.51 1.81
N SER A 828 -5.09 5.79 1.76
CA SER A 828 -4.13 5.12 0.85
C SER A 828 -2.81 4.75 1.52
N ARG A 829 -2.14 3.67 1.09
CA ARG A 829 -0.78 3.33 1.59
C ARG A 829 0.34 3.80 0.69
N ALA A 830 0.15 3.77 -0.64
CA ALA A 830 1.18 4.09 -1.60
C ALA A 830 1.16 5.55 -2.03
N GLY A 831 2.32 6.07 -2.39
CA GLY A 831 2.46 7.44 -2.86
C GLY A 831 3.89 7.78 -3.23
N TYR A 832 4.09 8.99 -3.75
CA TYR A 832 5.42 9.54 -3.99
C TYR A 832 5.42 11.03 -3.64
N THR A 833 6.30 11.82 -4.25
CA THR A 833 6.26 13.29 -4.14
C THR A 833 4.86 13.82 -4.45
N GLY A 834 4.28 14.61 -3.54
CA GLY A 834 2.96 15.21 -3.71
C GLY A 834 1.80 14.37 -3.18
N SER A 835 2.07 13.18 -2.60
CA SER A 835 1.05 12.33 -1.98
C SER A 835 0.18 13.09 -0.97
N GLN A 836 0.76 14.04 -0.23
CA GLN A 836 0.06 14.89 0.74
C GLN A 836 -1.07 15.74 0.13
N ASN A 837 -1.16 15.90 -1.20
CA ASN A 837 -2.29 16.56 -1.86
C ASN A 837 -3.56 15.72 -1.88
N MET A 838 -3.46 14.45 -1.49
CA MET A 838 -4.57 13.56 -1.20
C MET A 838 -4.71 13.43 0.33
N PRO A 839 -5.94 13.28 0.86
CA PRO A 839 -6.23 13.65 2.23
C PRO A 839 -5.58 12.78 3.31
N LEU A 840 -5.54 11.44 3.18
CA LEU A 840 -5.15 10.55 4.28
C LEU A 840 -4.32 9.36 3.79
N HIS A 841 -3.29 9.00 4.56
CA HIS A 841 -2.43 7.85 4.28
C HIS A 841 -2.27 6.92 5.49
N TRP A 842 -1.93 5.65 5.26
CA TRP A 842 -1.58 4.71 6.34
C TRP A 842 -0.28 3.95 6.08
N ALA A 843 0.32 3.46 7.15
CA ALA A 843 1.64 2.80 7.18
C ALA A 843 1.77 1.46 6.41
N GLY A 844 0.71 0.99 5.76
CA GLY A 844 0.67 -0.36 5.18
C GLY A 844 0.59 -1.46 6.23
N ASP A 845 1.12 -2.63 5.87
CA ASP A 845 0.77 -3.90 6.50
C ASP A 845 1.86 -4.33 7.50
N GLU A 846 1.51 -4.47 8.78
CA GLU A 846 2.47 -4.78 9.86
C GLU A 846 2.01 -5.90 10.81
N LYS A 847 2.99 -6.52 11.47
CA LYS A 847 2.76 -7.56 12.49
C LYS A 847 2.25 -6.98 13.80
N SER A 848 1.58 -7.81 14.60
CA SER A 848 1.16 -7.47 15.97
C SER A 848 2.29 -7.62 16.99
N THR A 849 3.34 -6.78 16.88
CA THR A 849 4.50 -6.80 17.79
C THR A 849 4.92 -5.39 18.24
N PHE A 850 5.65 -5.31 19.36
CA PHE A 850 6.25 -4.04 19.80
C PHE A 850 7.32 -3.51 18.83
N ASP A 851 8.00 -4.40 18.10
CA ASP A 851 8.97 -4.01 17.06
C ASP A 851 8.27 -3.26 15.92
N ALA A 852 7.17 -3.81 15.40
CA ALA A 852 6.34 -3.17 14.39
C ALA A 852 5.73 -1.85 14.90
N PHE A 853 5.36 -1.79 16.19
CA PHE A 853 4.89 -0.55 16.81
C PHE A 853 5.98 0.55 16.81
N ARG A 854 7.23 0.21 17.16
CA ARG A 854 8.36 1.16 17.07
C ARG A 854 8.65 1.60 15.64
N SER A 855 8.61 0.66 14.68
CA SER A 855 8.73 0.96 13.24
C SER A 855 7.63 1.91 12.76
N SER A 856 6.39 1.71 13.22
CA SER A 856 5.25 2.56 12.89
C SER A 856 5.39 3.97 13.46
N ILE A 857 5.89 4.12 14.70
CA ILE A 857 6.21 5.45 15.25
C ILE A 857 7.25 6.15 14.38
N MET A 858 8.33 5.46 13.99
CA MET A 858 9.33 6.03 13.07
C MET A 858 8.73 6.44 11.72
N ALA A 859 7.89 5.59 11.13
CA ALA A 859 7.20 5.87 9.87
C ALA A 859 6.37 7.15 9.95
N GLY A 860 5.56 7.32 11.01
CA GLY A 860 4.77 8.54 11.22
C GLY A 860 5.61 9.80 11.36
N LEU A 861 6.76 9.73 12.05
CA LEU A 861 7.67 10.87 12.21
C LEU A 861 8.39 11.23 10.90
N ASN A 862 8.85 10.23 10.14
CA ASN A 862 9.46 10.42 8.82
C ASN A 862 8.46 10.95 7.79
N SER A 863 7.22 10.47 7.82
CA SER A 863 6.11 11.01 7.03
C SER A 863 5.92 12.50 7.29
N GLY A 864 5.89 12.92 8.56
CA GLY A 864 5.83 14.34 8.93
C GLY A 864 7.02 15.16 8.43
N LEU A 865 8.25 14.65 8.59
CA LEU A 865 9.49 15.27 8.06
C LEU A 865 9.48 15.41 6.53
N SER A 866 8.67 14.61 5.85
CA SER A 866 8.55 14.57 4.39
C SER A 866 7.26 15.22 3.87
N GLY A 867 6.54 15.98 4.71
CA GLY A 867 5.35 16.75 4.31
C GLY A 867 4.03 15.98 4.30
N ILE A 868 4.02 14.70 4.67
CA ILE A 868 2.83 13.84 4.73
C ILE A 868 2.23 13.96 6.13
N SER A 869 1.35 14.95 6.33
CA SER A 869 0.86 15.31 7.67
C SER A 869 -0.26 14.40 8.20
N PHE A 870 -1.15 13.94 7.31
CA PHE A 870 -2.35 13.20 7.68
C PHE A 870 -2.14 11.71 7.48
N TRP A 871 -1.54 11.12 8.50
CA TRP A 871 -1.04 9.76 8.52
C TRP A 871 -1.69 8.93 9.65
N GLY A 872 -1.86 7.63 9.40
CA GLY A 872 -2.36 6.65 10.35
C GLY A 872 -1.61 5.33 10.27
N TRP A 873 -1.97 4.40 11.15
CA TRP A 873 -1.45 3.04 11.14
C TRP A 873 -2.49 2.09 11.74
N ASP A 874 -2.30 0.80 11.53
CA ASP A 874 -3.15 -0.25 12.09
C ASP A 874 -2.76 -0.50 13.54
N LEU A 875 -3.45 0.16 14.48
CA LEU A 875 -3.11 0.08 15.90
C LEU A 875 -3.13 -1.37 16.40
N GLY A 876 -2.07 -1.77 17.11
CA GLY A 876 -1.86 -3.13 17.59
C GLY A 876 -1.32 -4.11 16.53
N GLY A 877 -1.12 -3.67 15.28
CA GLY A 877 -0.75 -4.51 14.15
C GLY A 877 -1.93 -5.28 13.57
N PHE A 878 -1.97 -5.40 12.24
CA PHE A 878 -3.11 -5.97 11.52
C PHE A 878 -2.97 -7.48 11.30
N SER A 879 -1.74 -7.99 11.15
CA SER A 879 -1.43 -9.39 10.75
C SER A 879 -0.87 -10.22 11.90
N GLY A 880 -1.01 -11.55 11.75
CA GLY A 880 -0.55 -12.57 12.69
C GLY A 880 -1.50 -12.75 13.87
N GLU A 881 -0.99 -13.41 14.92
CA GLU A 881 -1.69 -13.54 16.21
C GLU A 881 -2.22 -12.18 16.68
N ILE A 882 -3.38 -12.19 17.35
CA ILE A 882 -3.92 -10.96 17.93
C ILE A 882 -2.90 -10.34 18.90
N PRO A 883 -2.84 -9.00 19.01
CA PRO A 883 -1.92 -8.35 19.93
C PRO A 883 -2.18 -8.78 21.37
N THR A 884 -1.12 -8.78 22.19
CA THR A 884 -1.30 -8.86 23.64
C THR A 884 -2.13 -7.68 24.14
N ALA A 885 -2.83 -7.85 25.28
CA ALA A 885 -3.59 -6.77 25.89
C ALA A 885 -2.72 -5.52 26.12
N GLU A 886 -1.46 -5.72 26.51
CA GLU A 886 -0.51 -4.63 26.70
C GLU A 886 -0.20 -3.90 25.39
N LEU A 887 0.21 -4.63 24.34
CA LEU A 887 0.53 -4.04 23.04
C LEU A 887 -0.67 -3.25 22.49
N PHE A 888 -1.87 -3.83 22.56
CA PHE A 888 -3.09 -3.16 22.10
C PHE A 888 -3.34 -1.86 22.88
N ILE A 889 -3.28 -1.90 24.22
CA ILE A 889 -3.47 -0.71 25.06
C ILE A 889 -2.42 0.37 24.77
N ARG A 890 -1.13 0.02 24.67
CA ARG A 890 -0.06 0.98 24.34
C ARG A 890 -0.22 1.58 22.94
N SER A 891 -0.70 0.77 21.99
CA SER A 891 -0.99 1.23 20.63
C SER A 891 -2.17 2.20 20.61
N VAL A 892 -3.25 1.90 21.34
CA VAL A 892 -4.42 2.79 21.51
C VAL A 892 -4.02 4.15 22.08
N GLN A 893 -3.17 4.13 23.12
CA GLN A 893 -2.66 5.34 23.76
C GLN A 893 -1.93 6.25 22.79
N MET A 894 -1.05 5.69 21.95
CA MET A 894 -0.36 6.45 20.90
C MET A 894 -1.33 6.90 19.80
N ALA A 895 -2.23 6.01 19.35
CA ALA A 895 -3.16 6.29 18.25
C ALA A 895 -4.13 7.44 18.59
N ALA A 896 -4.49 7.65 19.86
CA ALA A 896 -5.26 8.82 20.27
C ALA A 896 -4.56 10.16 19.96
N PHE A 897 -3.22 10.16 19.92
CA PHE A 897 -2.34 11.27 19.57
C PHE A 897 -1.59 11.02 18.24
N CYS A 898 -2.25 10.33 17.31
CA CYS A 898 -1.85 10.17 15.91
C CYS A 898 -2.82 10.99 15.03
N PRO A 899 -2.43 11.50 13.85
CA PRO A 899 -3.36 12.22 12.99
C PRO A 899 -4.61 11.39 12.67
N VAL A 900 -4.47 10.08 12.43
CA VAL A 900 -5.60 9.15 12.26
C VAL A 900 -5.53 8.04 13.32
N MET A 901 -6.65 7.79 14.02
CA MET A 901 -6.79 6.70 15.00
C MET A 901 -7.63 5.58 14.38
N GLN A 902 -7.02 4.47 14.01
CA GLN A 902 -7.70 3.37 13.33
C GLN A 902 -7.24 2.01 13.84
N TYR A 903 -8.18 1.11 14.11
CA TYR A 903 -7.89 -0.32 14.18
C TYR A 903 -8.32 -1.01 12.90
N HIS A 904 -7.58 -2.05 12.53
CA HIS A 904 -7.83 -2.90 11.38
C HIS A 904 -7.29 -4.31 11.66
N ALA A 905 -7.76 -5.28 10.90
CA ALA A 905 -7.33 -6.67 11.03
C ALA A 905 -7.28 -7.31 9.65
N GLU A 906 -6.26 -8.13 9.45
CA GLU A 906 -6.16 -9.04 8.33
C GLU A 906 -7.25 -10.12 8.43
N SER A 907 -7.70 -10.62 7.28
CA SER A 907 -8.53 -11.83 7.20
C SER A 907 -7.64 -13.03 7.00
N ILE A 908 -8.00 -14.15 7.66
CA ILE A 908 -7.61 -15.57 7.46
C ILE A 908 -7.44 -16.20 8.86
N GLY A 909 -8.35 -17.11 9.24
CA GLY A 909 -8.18 -17.97 10.41
C GLY A 909 -9.47 -18.64 10.90
N GLU A 910 -9.31 -19.69 11.71
CA GLU A 910 -10.40 -20.40 12.42
C GLU A 910 -11.09 -19.52 13.50
N PHE A 911 -10.47 -18.40 13.89
CA PHE A 911 -10.88 -17.56 15.02
C PHE A 911 -11.10 -16.09 14.61
N ASN A 912 -11.95 -15.36 15.34
CA ASN A 912 -12.13 -13.92 15.16
C ASN A 912 -10.81 -13.16 15.45
N LEU A 913 -10.19 -12.60 14.40
CA LEU A 913 -8.95 -11.83 14.45
C LEU A 913 -9.17 -10.32 14.55
N ASP A 914 -10.40 -9.84 14.74
CA ASP A 914 -10.69 -8.42 14.82
C ASP A 914 -9.86 -7.71 15.90
N ARG A 915 -9.26 -6.57 15.58
CA ARG A 915 -8.63 -5.68 16.56
C ARG A 915 -9.65 -4.78 17.26
N THR A 916 -10.91 -5.22 17.32
CA THR A 916 -11.96 -4.52 18.07
C THR A 916 -11.67 -4.64 19.56
N PRO A 917 -11.93 -3.59 20.36
CA PRO A 917 -11.57 -3.58 21.76
C PRO A 917 -12.30 -4.67 22.59
N TRP A 918 -13.53 -5.02 22.21
CA TRP A 918 -14.26 -6.13 22.85
C TRP A 918 -13.69 -7.51 22.49
N ASN A 919 -13.28 -7.72 21.23
CA ASN A 919 -12.65 -8.99 20.83
C ASN A 919 -11.30 -9.17 21.54
N ILE A 920 -10.45 -8.13 21.57
CA ILE A 920 -9.17 -8.20 22.29
C ILE A 920 -9.39 -8.41 23.79
N ALA A 921 -10.34 -7.72 24.41
CA ALA A 921 -10.67 -7.92 25.83
C ALA A 921 -11.11 -9.36 26.13
N GLU A 922 -11.97 -9.94 25.28
CA GLU A 922 -12.44 -11.32 25.41
C GLU A 922 -11.31 -12.33 25.20
N ARG A 923 -10.57 -12.21 24.10
CA ARG A 923 -9.52 -13.16 23.71
C ARG A 923 -8.30 -13.12 24.62
N SER A 924 -7.94 -11.96 25.16
CA SER A 924 -6.86 -11.83 26.14
C SER A 924 -7.30 -12.14 27.58
N GLY A 925 -8.61 -12.20 27.85
CA GLY A 925 -9.15 -12.32 29.21
C GLY A 925 -8.92 -11.08 30.07
N VAL A 926 -8.68 -9.91 29.48
CA VAL A 926 -8.41 -8.64 30.17
C VAL A 926 -9.51 -7.62 29.86
N PRO A 927 -10.57 -7.53 30.68
CA PRO A 927 -11.69 -6.61 30.45
C PRO A 927 -11.29 -5.13 30.37
N ALA A 928 -10.22 -4.73 31.07
CA ALA A 928 -9.72 -3.36 31.10
C ALA A 928 -9.31 -2.82 29.71
N VAL A 929 -9.01 -3.70 28.74
CA VAL A 929 -8.72 -3.30 27.34
C VAL A 929 -9.84 -2.44 26.77
N LEU A 930 -11.10 -2.85 26.96
CA LEU A 930 -12.25 -2.14 26.43
C LEU A 930 -12.47 -0.79 27.13
N GLU A 931 -12.32 -0.76 28.46
CA GLU A 931 -12.46 0.46 29.26
C GLU A 931 -11.39 1.49 28.88
N ILE A 932 -10.15 1.05 28.71
CA ILE A 932 -9.03 1.90 28.31
C ILE A 932 -9.20 2.35 26.86
N TYR A 933 -9.65 1.49 25.94
CA TYR A 933 -9.96 1.92 24.57
C TYR A 933 -10.99 3.05 24.57
N LYS A 934 -12.11 2.88 25.29
CA LYS A 934 -13.13 3.93 25.41
C LYS A 934 -12.55 5.21 25.99
N GLN A 935 -11.77 5.13 27.07
CA GLN A 935 -11.15 6.29 27.70
C GLN A 935 -10.32 7.13 26.71
N TYR A 936 -9.54 6.50 25.84
CA TYR A 936 -8.70 7.19 24.85
C TYR A 936 -9.48 7.61 23.59
N ALA A 937 -10.52 6.88 23.21
CA ALA A 937 -11.45 7.31 22.16
C ALA A 937 -12.23 8.57 22.58
N ASP A 938 -12.73 8.62 23.82
CA ASP A 938 -13.38 9.79 24.40
C ASP A 938 -12.39 10.95 24.53
N LEU A 939 -11.15 10.70 24.98
CA LEU A 939 -10.09 11.72 25.03
C LEU A 939 -9.82 12.33 23.65
N ARG A 940 -9.76 11.49 22.62
CA ARG A 940 -9.57 11.94 21.24
C ARG A 940 -10.73 12.83 20.79
N MET A 941 -11.97 12.48 21.12
CA MET A 941 -13.14 13.33 20.84
C MET A 941 -13.13 14.62 21.64
N ASN A 942 -12.62 14.61 22.88
CA ASN A 942 -12.40 15.85 23.63
C ASN A 942 -11.37 16.77 22.97
N LEU A 943 -10.30 16.18 22.40
CA LEU A 943 -9.23 16.89 21.70
C LEU A 943 -9.57 17.24 20.25
N LEU A 944 -10.70 16.79 19.70
CA LEU A 944 -11.05 16.99 18.30
C LEU A 944 -11.01 18.47 17.84
N PRO A 945 -11.42 19.48 18.65
CA PRO A 945 -11.27 20.89 18.25
C PRO A 945 -9.80 21.29 18.06
N TYR A 946 -8.93 20.87 18.98
CA TYR A 946 -7.48 21.08 18.88
C TYR A 946 -6.90 20.33 17.68
N ILE A 947 -7.21 19.04 17.51
CA ILE A 947 -6.72 18.24 16.38
C ILE A 947 -7.10 18.91 15.05
N TYR A 948 -8.33 19.39 14.93
CA TYR A 948 -8.81 20.01 13.69
C TYR A 948 -8.17 21.39 13.43
N GLU A 949 -8.00 22.21 14.47
CA GLU A 949 -7.23 23.47 14.36
C GLU A 949 -5.79 23.21 13.90
N GLN A 950 -5.12 22.22 14.50
CA GLN A 950 -3.75 21.86 14.12
C GLN A 950 -3.70 21.25 12.71
N ALA A 951 -4.73 20.53 12.28
CA ALA A 951 -4.86 20.05 10.91
C ALA A 951 -5.03 21.20 9.90
N GLN A 952 -5.82 22.23 10.24
CA GLN A 952 -5.94 23.44 9.42
C GLN A 952 -4.61 24.18 9.33
N LEU A 953 -3.88 24.30 10.46
CA LEU A 953 -2.52 24.84 10.46
C LEU A 953 -1.61 24.04 9.52
N SER A 954 -1.65 22.71 9.59
CA SER A 954 -0.87 21.83 8.71
C SER A 954 -1.20 22.06 7.23
N ALA A 955 -2.47 22.13 6.87
CA ALA A 955 -2.89 22.34 5.48
C ALA A 955 -2.49 23.73 4.94
N ASN A 956 -2.49 24.75 5.81
CA ASN A 956 -2.15 26.12 5.41
C ASN A 956 -0.63 26.35 5.33
N THR A 957 0.14 25.77 6.25
CA THR A 957 1.57 26.05 6.40
C THR A 957 2.47 24.96 5.83
N GLY A 958 2.00 23.71 5.80
CA GLY A 958 2.82 22.53 5.54
C GLY A 958 3.49 21.95 6.79
N TYR A 959 3.27 22.53 7.97
CA TYR A 959 3.80 22.00 9.23
C TYR A 959 3.10 20.68 9.59
N PRO A 960 3.82 19.60 9.91
CA PRO A 960 3.17 18.33 10.20
C PRO A 960 2.36 18.39 11.50
N LEU A 961 1.30 17.61 11.60
CA LEU A 961 0.47 17.52 12.80
C LEU A 961 1.21 16.70 13.88
N MET A 962 1.74 15.54 13.51
CA MET A 962 2.67 14.76 14.33
C MET A 962 4.11 15.12 13.95
N GLN A 963 4.84 15.78 14.85
CA GLN A 963 6.13 16.42 14.56
C GLN A 963 7.26 15.76 15.34
N ALA A 964 8.29 15.31 14.65
CA ALA A 964 9.57 14.97 15.25
C ALA A 964 10.09 16.15 16.11
N MET A 965 10.75 15.85 17.24
CA MET A 965 11.21 16.86 18.19
C MET A 965 12.11 17.91 17.54
N LEU A 966 12.93 17.51 16.56
CA LEU A 966 13.81 18.41 15.80
C LEU A 966 13.09 19.51 15.02
N LEU A 967 11.80 19.32 14.66
CA LEU A 967 11.01 20.37 14.01
C LEU A 967 10.57 21.46 14.97
N ALA A 968 10.36 21.12 16.25
CA ALA A 968 9.92 22.05 17.27
C ALA A 968 11.09 22.67 18.06
N PHE A 969 12.21 21.96 18.16
CA PHE A 969 13.38 22.35 18.96
C PHE A 969 14.69 22.04 18.18
N PRO A 970 14.92 22.69 17.02
CA PRO A 970 16.03 22.37 16.12
C PRO A 970 17.42 22.65 16.71
N HIS A 971 17.52 23.55 17.69
CA HIS A 971 18.78 23.91 18.35
C HIS A 971 19.08 23.09 19.62
N ASP A 972 18.22 22.14 19.99
CA ASP A 972 18.44 21.27 21.13
C ASP A 972 19.05 19.93 20.65
N PRO A 973 20.33 19.64 20.96
CA PRO A 973 21.00 18.44 20.45
C PRO A 973 20.31 17.14 20.82
N LEU A 974 19.64 17.07 21.98
CA LEU A 974 18.90 15.86 22.37
C LEU A 974 17.67 15.66 21.47
N CYS A 975 16.99 16.75 21.07
CA CYS A 975 15.84 16.69 20.17
C CYS A 975 16.17 16.18 18.76
N LEU A 976 17.44 16.15 18.36
CA LEU A 976 17.90 15.59 17.10
C LEU A 976 17.98 14.05 17.11
N GLU A 977 17.98 13.42 18.30
CA GLU A 977 18.14 11.96 18.46
C GLU A 977 16.84 11.24 18.80
N LEU A 978 15.84 11.96 19.27
CA LEU A 978 14.63 11.36 19.83
C LEU A 978 13.72 10.79 18.75
N THR A 979 13.50 9.48 18.82
CA THR A 979 12.59 8.72 17.94
C THR A 979 11.35 8.20 18.68
N ASN A 980 11.33 8.30 20.01
CA ASN A 980 10.32 7.73 20.90
C ASN A 980 9.41 8.77 21.57
N GLN A 981 9.56 10.05 21.20
CA GLN A 981 8.69 11.13 21.65
C GLN A 981 8.54 12.18 20.54
N TYR A 982 7.43 12.91 20.56
CA TYR A 982 7.10 13.86 19.51
C TYR A 982 6.18 14.96 20.02
N MET A 983 6.08 16.05 19.24
CA MET A 983 5.04 17.06 19.43
C MET A 983 3.81 16.68 18.61
N PHE A 984 2.63 16.69 19.22
CA PHE A 984 1.34 16.55 18.57
C PHE A 984 0.66 17.92 18.50
N GLY A 985 0.66 18.52 17.30
CA GLY A 985 0.41 19.94 17.08
C GLY A 985 1.51 20.82 17.69
N GLN A 986 1.15 22.05 18.06
CA GLN A 986 2.10 23.02 18.63
C GLN A 986 2.30 22.87 20.16
N HIS A 987 1.37 22.21 20.86
CA HIS A 987 1.26 22.37 22.32
C HIS A 987 1.49 21.09 23.14
N LEU A 988 1.32 19.89 22.56
CA LEU A 988 1.39 18.63 23.30
C LEU A 988 2.66 17.85 22.97
N LEU A 989 3.46 17.51 23.99
CA LEU A 989 4.56 16.55 23.89
C LEU A 989 4.04 15.18 24.34
N VAL A 990 4.18 14.16 23.49
CA VAL A 990 3.65 12.81 23.69
C VAL A 990 4.80 11.80 23.71
N VAL A 991 4.78 10.85 24.64
CA VAL A 991 5.78 9.78 24.76
C VAL A 991 5.12 8.41 24.80
N PRO A 992 4.97 7.72 23.66
CA PRO A 992 4.47 6.34 23.63
C PRO A 992 5.35 5.38 24.43
N ILE A 993 4.73 4.38 25.05
CA ILE A 993 5.44 3.28 25.71
C ILE A 993 5.51 2.12 24.73
N ALA A 994 6.65 1.99 24.04
CA ALA A 994 6.86 1.00 22.98
C ALA A 994 7.82 -0.14 23.38
N GLU A 995 8.02 -0.33 24.69
CA GLU A 995 8.77 -1.44 25.29
C GLU A 995 7.82 -2.30 26.12
N GLU A 996 7.86 -3.62 25.88
CA GLU A 996 6.99 -4.58 26.57
C GLU A 996 7.30 -4.65 28.07
N GLY A 997 6.26 -4.64 28.90
CA GLY A 997 6.33 -4.66 30.36
C GLY A 997 6.75 -3.34 31.00
N ALA A 998 6.99 -2.28 30.22
CA ALA A 998 7.44 -1.00 30.76
C ALA A 998 6.30 -0.26 31.49
N THR A 999 6.59 0.15 32.73
CA THR A 999 5.70 0.95 33.59
C THR A 999 6.26 2.34 33.89
N LYS A 1000 7.45 2.63 33.38
CA LYS A 1000 8.15 3.91 33.47
C LYS A 1000 8.92 4.12 32.18
N THR A 1001 9.09 5.36 31.78
CA THR A 1001 9.92 5.72 30.62
C THR A 1001 10.73 6.98 30.92
N GLU A 1002 11.85 7.12 30.22
CA GLU A 1002 12.59 8.37 30.20
C GLU A 1002 11.90 9.35 29.25
N VAL A 1003 11.69 10.58 29.71
CA VAL A 1003 11.09 11.66 28.94
C VAL A 1003 12.07 12.81 28.94
N TYR A 1004 12.45 13.28 27.76
CA TYR A 1004 13.15 14.55 27.63
C TYR A 1004 12.15 15.69 27.50
N LEU A 1005 12.19 16.64 28.45
CA LEU A 1005 11.43 17.88 28.37
C LEU A 1005 12.40 19.00 27.93
N PRO A 1006 12.23 19.60 26.75
CA PRO A 1006 13.02 20.75 26.30
C PRO A 1006 12.91 21.94 27.27
N ALA A 1007 13.79 22.93 27.13
CA ALA A 1007 13.79 24.11 28.00
C ALA A 1007 12.40 24.79 28.07
N GLY A 1008 12.06 25.28 29.27
CA GLY A 1008 10.76 25.88 29.57
C GLY A 1008 10.04 25.16 30.71
N SER A 1009 8.74 25.40 30.83
CA SER A 1009 7.87 24.73 31.79
C SER A 1009 6.81 23.89 31.10
N TRP A 1010 6.52 22.71 31.67
CA TRP A 1010 5.65 21.70 31.07
C TRP A 1010 4.62 21.24 32.08
N LEU A 1011 3.34 21.29 31.71
CA LEU A 1011 2.23 20.85 32.55
C LEU A 1011 1.82 19.43 32.14
N ASN A 1012 1.77 18.48 33.08
CA ASN A 1012 1.22 17.16 32.81
C ASN A 1012 -0.28 17.27 32.46
N LEU A 1013 -0.68 16.72 31.32
CA LEU A 1013 -2.05 16.81 30.79
C LEU A 1013 -3.11 16.25 31.76
N PHE A 1014 -2.77 15.22 32.54
CA PHE A 1014 -3.73 14.43 33.31
C PHE A 1014 -3.80 14.78 34.80
N ASN A 1015 -2.77 15.35 35.41
CA ASN A 1015 -2.72 15.51 36.88
C ASN A 1015 -2.28 16.90 37.39
N SER A 1016 -2.25 17.89 36.51
CA SER A 1016 -1.88 19.31 36.76
C SER A 1016 -0.47 19.52 37.35
N GLU A 1017 0.41 18.52 37.35
CA GLU A 1017 1.79 18.67 37.79
C GLU A 1017 2.59 19.54 36.82
N VAL A 1018 3.21 20.61 37.32
CA VAL A 1018 4.12 21.46 36.55
C VAL A 1018 5.57 21.02 36.75
N ILE A 1019 6.27 20.79 35.64
CA ILE A 1019 7.64 20.27 35.61
C ILE A 1019 8.54 21.26 34.84
N ALA A 1020 9.69 21.61 35.43
CA ALA A 1020 10.73 22.35 34.72
C ALA A 1020 11.43 21.45 33.69
N GLY A 1021 11.57 21.95 32.46
CA GLY A 1021 12.26 21.31 31.36
C GLY A 1021 13.77 21.61 31.31
N GLY A 1022 14.38 21.36 30.15
CA GLY A 1022 15.83 21.33 29.94
C GLY A 1022 16.49 20.10 30.59
N ARG A 1023 15.74 19.01 30.76
CA ARG A 1023 16.21 17.80 31.47
C ARG A 1023 15.44 16.54 31.09
N LEU A 1024 16.11 15.41 31.27
CA LEU A 1024 15.47 14.10 31.33
C LEU A 1024 14.75 13.91 32.67
N ILE A 1025 13.55 13.35 32.62
CA ILE A 1025 12.80 12.90 33.78
C ILE A 1025 12.41 11.44 33.60
N THR A 1026 12.14 10.75 34.72
CA THR A 1026 11.49 9.44 34.68
C THR A 1026 10.00 9.63 34.92
N ALA A 1027 9.19 9.43 33.88
CA ALA A 1027 7.74 9.48 34.00
C ALA A 1027 7.19 8.10 34.37
N SER A 1028 6.23 8.06 35.29
CA SER A 1028 5.44 6.84 35.51
C SER A 1028 4.41 6.72 34.40
N ALA A 1029 4.25 5.51 33.88
CA ALA A 1029 3.34 5.19 32.79
C ALA A 1029 2.75 3.80 33.06
N ASP A 1030 1.88 3.71 34.07
CA ASP A 1030 1.10 2.50 34.31
C ASP A 1030 0.29 2.13 33.05
N ILE A 1031 -0.24 0.91 33.00
CA ILE A 1031 -0.87 0.40 31.77
C ILE A 1031 -2.00 1.29 31.24
N SER A 1032 -2.72 2.02 32.10
CA SER A 1032 -3.80 2.93 31.70
C SER A 1032 -3.33 4.33 31.29
N GLN A 1033 -2.04 4.65 31.38
CA GLN A 1033 -1.51 6.00 31.19
C GLN A 1033 -0.40 6.07 30.15
N ILE A 1034 -0.39 7.18 29.41
CA ILE A 1034 0.69 7.62 28.53
C ILE A 1034 1.19 9.00 29.00
N PRO A 1035 2.51 9.24 29.08
CA PRO A 1035 3.03 10.58 29.39
C PRO A 1035 2.69 11.60 28.29
N VAL A 1036 1.96 12.65 28.67
CA VAL A 1036 1.63 13.78 27.79
C VAL A 1036 1.78 15.09 28.55
N PHE A 1037 2.46 16.06 27.94
CA PHE A 1037 2.79 17.32 28.58
C PHE A 1037 2.40 18.51 27.68
N ILE A 1038 1.79 19.52 28.28
CA ILE A 1038 1.43 20.78 27.64
C ILE A 1038 2.58 21.76 27.81
N LYS A 1039 3.08 22.30 26.70
CA LYS A 1039 4.09 23.36 26.69
C LYS A 1039 3.55 24.62 27.38
N GLU A 1040 4.38 25.34 28.13
CA GLU A 1040 3.99 26.65 28.68
C GLU A 1040 3.47 27.63 27.62
N ASN A 1041 2.64 28.57 28.07
CA ASN A 1041 2.01 29.59 27.24
C ASN A 1041 1.14 28.99 26.12
N SER A 1042 0.42 27.91 26.43
CA SER A 1042 -0.47 27.24 25.49
C SER A 1042 -1.93 27.44 25.86
N VAL A 1043 -2.77 27.54 24.83
CA VAL A 1043 -4.23 27.47 24.93
C VAL A 1043 -4.68 26.33 24.03
N ILE A 1044 -5.50 25.41 24.56
CA ILE A 1044 -5.93 24.21 23.84
C ILE A 1044 -7.46 24.17 23.81
N PRO A 1045 -8.10 24.20 22.63
CA PRO A 1045 -9.54 24.10 22.50
C PRO A 1045 -9.99 22.63 22.63
N LEU A 1046 -11.01 22.41 23.45
CA LEU A 1046 -11.55 21.11 23.83
C LEU A 1046 -13.07 21.10 23.71
N ASN A 1047 -13.62 19.92 23.49
CA ASN A 1047 -15.04 19.63 23.65
C ASN A 1047 -15.22 18.71 24.86
N LEU A 1048 -15.66 19.26 25.99
CA LEU A 1048 -15.87 18.49 27.22
C LEU A 1048 -17.36 18.37 27.52
N ASN A 1049 -17.73 17.40 28.34
CA ASN A 1049 -19.08 17.40 28.89
C ASN A 1049 -19.16 18.26 30.17
N HIS A 1050 -20.33 18.30 30.79
CA HIS A 1050 -20.60 19.09 32.01
C HIS A 1050 -19.69 18.79 33.24
N THR A 1051 -18.90 17.70 33.22
CA THR A 1051 -17.89 17.42 34.25
C THR A 1051 -16.61 18.21 34.06
N TYR A 1052 -16.35 18.71 32.84
CA TYR A 1052 -15.10 19.37 32.44
C TYR A 1052 -13.84 18.51 32.66
N GLU A 1053 -14.00 17.19 32.70
CA GLU A 1053 -12.89 16.24 32.79
C GLU A 1053 -12.47 15.76 31.39
N LEU A 1054 -11.17 15.48 31.23
CA LEU A 1054 -10.66 14.78 30.05
C LEU A 1054 -11.12 13.33 30.06
N SER A 1055 -11.20 12.71 28.87
CA SER A 1055 -11.79 11.38 28.67
C SER A 1055 -13.28 11.31 29.04
N SER A 1056 -13.96 12.44 29.02
CA SER A 1056 -15.39 12.50 29.28
C SER A 1056 -16.17 12.26 27.98
N ASP A 1057 -17.24 11.46 28.06
CA ASP A 1057 -18.04 11.10 26.89
C ASP A 1057 -18.81 12.32 26.37
N VAL A 1058 -18.48 12.73 25.15
CA VAL A 1058 -19.15 13.79 24.37
C VAL A 1058 -19.80 13.23 23.08
N GLY A 1059 -19.83 11.90 22.92
CA GLY A 1059 -20.32 11.22 21.74
C GLY A 1059 -19.44 11.37 20.49
N SER A 1060 -19.98 10.96 19.35
CA SER A 1060 -19.30 10.94 18.03
C SER A 1060 -19.66 12.13 17.13
N GLN A 1061 -20.54 13.04 17.57
CA GLN A 1061 -20.96 14.19 16.75
C GLN A 1061 -19.83 15.20 16.61
N VAL A 1062 -19.59 15.66 15.38
CA VAL A 1062 -18.47 16.57 15.05
C VAL A 1062 -18.92 17.99 14.66
N ASN A 1063 -20.22 18.19 14.50
CA ASN A 1063 -20.86 19.43 14.07
C ASN A 1063 -21.41 20.27 15.23
N GLY A 1064 -20.90 20.05 16.45
CA GLY A 1064 -21.26 20.83 17.63
C GLY A 1064 -20.37 20.53 18.82
N TYR A 1065 -20.56 21.31 19.89
CA TYR A 1065 -19.89 21.12 21.17
C TYR A 1065 -20.91 20.85 22.26
N ASP A 1066 -20.56 19.98 23.21
CA ASP A 1066 -21.29 19.92 24.49
C ASP A 1066 -20.85 21.13 25.32
N GLN A 1067 -19.57 21.21 25.69
CA GLN A 1067 -18.96 22.38 26.32
C GLN A 1067 -17.66 22.76 25.60
N LEU A 1068 -17.70 23.82 24.78
CA LEU A 1068 -16.50 24.41 24.19
C LEU A 1068 -15.63 25.00 25.32
N THR A 1069 -14.46 24.39 25.51
CA THR A 1069 -13.56 24.69 26.62
C THR A 1069 -12.18 25.04 26.11
N LEU A 1070 -11.60 26.16 26.55
CA LEU A 1070 -10.20 26.49 26.31
C LEU A 1070 -9.40 26.15 27.57
N LEU A 1071 -8.54 25.13 27.48
CA LEU A 1071 -7.56 24.84 28.53
C LEU A 1071 -6.42 25.86 28.41
N VAL A 1072 -6.17 26.62 29.47
CA VAL A 1072 -5.22 27.72 29.52
C VAL A 1072 -4.09 27.40 30.49
N TYR A 1073 -2.85 27.28 29.97
CA TYR A 1073 -1.64 27.13 30.77
C TYR A 1073 -0.61 28.21 30.39
N VAL A 1074 -0.48 29.24 31.22
CA VAL A 1074 0.35 30.43 30.93
C VAL A 1074 1.30 30.72 32.08
N THR A 1075 2.60 30.78 31.78
CA THR A 1075 3.66 31.12 32.75
C THR A 1075 4.12 32.56 32.61
N SER A 1076 3.91 33.18 31.45
CA SER A 1076 4.27 34.56 31.13
C SER A 1076 3.15 35.27 30.38
N GLU A 1077 2.95 34.97 29.10
CA GLU A 1077 1.87 35.53 28.30
C GLU A 1077 1.46 34.59 27.17
N ALA A 1078 0.22 34.71 26.70
CA ALA A 1078 -0.30 34.03 25.52
C ALA A 1078 -1.36 34.89 24.83
N ASP A 1079 -1.21 35.08 23.53
CA ASP A 1079 -2.24 35.63 22.64
C ASP A 1079 -2.71 34.51 21.72
N TYR A 1080 -4.00 34.23 21.74
CA TYR A 1080 -4.58 33.07 21.08
C TYR A 1080 -5.85 33.45 20.33
N HIS A 1081 -5.98 32.93 19.12
CA HIS A 1081 -7.17 33.08 18.29
C HIS A 1081 -7.66 31.71 17.86
N PHE A 1082 -8.89 31.37 18.25
CA PHE A 1082 -9.58 30.17 17.80
C PHE A 1082 -10.68 30.56 16.84
N ALA A 1083 -10.72 29.92 15.68
CA ALA A 1083 -11.83 30.00 14.75
C ALA A 1083 -12.13 28.61 14.19
N ASP A 1084 -13.42 28.31 14.00
CA ASP A 1084 -13.85 27.00 13.52
C ASP A 1084 -14.87 27.08 12.37
N ASP A 1085 -15.20 25.91 11.84
CA ASP A 1085 -16.20 25.65 10.81
C ASP A 1085 -17.65 25.83 11.29
N LEU A 1086 -17.88 26.04 12.60
CA LEU A 1086 -19.20 26.34 13.18
C LEU A 1086 -19.45 27.85 13.30
N GLY A 1087 -18.49 28.68 12.89
CA GLY A 1087 -18.59 30.14 12.91
C GLY A 1087 -18.25 30.76 14.26
N ASN A 1088 -17.63 30.01 15.18
CA ASN A 1088 -17.07 30.58 16.40
C ASN A 1088 -15.76 31.30 16.08
N SER A 1089 -15.54 32.42 16.75
CA SER A 1089 -14.30 33.19 16.72
C SER A 1089 -14.03 33.73 18.11
N ILE A 1090 -12.92 33.31 18.69
CA ILE A 1090 -12.52 33.62 20.07
C ILE A 1090 -11.13 34.22 20.03
N SER A 1091 -10.97 35.42 20.57
CA SER A 1091 -9.66 36.03 20.79
C SER A 1091 -9.41 36.10 22.29
N LEU A 1092 -8.33 35.49 22.76
CA LEU A 1092 -7.94 35.41 24.17
C LEU A 1092 -6.51 35.93 24.33
N SER A 1093 -6.33 36.92 25.20
CA SER A 1093 -5.02 37.40 25.63
C SER A 1093 -4.87 37.16 27.12
N VAL A 1094 -3.75 36.57 27.55
CA VAL A 1094 -3.48 36.23 28.94
C VAL A 1094 -2.08 36.69 29.30
N VAL A 1095 -1.93 37.41 30.42
CA VAL A 1095 -0.63 37.91 30.90
C VAL A 1095 -0.50 37.67 32.40
N LYS A 1096 0.59 37.02 32.81
CA LYS A 1096 0.97 36.83 34.21
C LYS A 1096 1.79 38.02 34.71
N LYS A 1097 1.23 38.76 35.68
CA LYS A 1097 1.87 39.90 36.36
C LYS A 1097 2.12 39.59 37.82
N SER A 1098 3.35 39.15 38.14
CA SER A 1098 3.77 38.84 39.52
C SER A 1098 2.81 37.86 40.22
N LEU A 1099 1.95 38.34 41.12
CA LEU A 1099 0.95 37.57 41.88
C LEU A 1099 -0.47 37.66 41.28
N ALA A 1100 -0.57 37.86 39.97
CA ALA A 1100 -1.86 37.88 39.28
C ALA A 1100 -1.74 37.39 37.84
N LEU A 1101 -2.82 36.83 37.32
CA LEU A 1101 -3.02 36.52 35.92
C LEU A 1101 -4.19 37.35 35.41
N GLU A 1102 -3.95 38.16 34.38
CA GLU A 1102 -4.95 39.01 33.73
C GLU A 1102 -5.28 38.41 32.36
N ALA A 1103 -6.56 38.17 32.09
CA ALA A 1103 -7.03 37.66 30.81
C ALA A 1103 -8.11 38.57 30.21
N SER A 1104 -8.04 38.81 28.91
CA SER A 1104 -9.05 39.51 28.12
C SER A 1104 -9.53 38.56 27.03
N ILE A 1105 -10.84 38.42 26.88
CA ILE A 1105 -11.43 37.54 25.90
C ILE A 1105 -12.56 38.22 25.16
N GLU A 1106 -12.64 37.98 23.86
CA GLU A 1106 -13.73 38.38 22.98
C GLU A 1106 -14.27 37.15 22.26
N ILE A 1107 -15.58 36.92 22.36
CA ILE A 1107 -16.28 35.77 21.77
C ILE A 1107 -17.33 36.27 20.78
N THR A 1108 -17.21 35.82 19.54
CA THR A 1108 -18.25 35.90 18.52
C THR A 1108 -18.64 34.48 18.10
N GLY A 1109 -19.90 34.08 18.29
CA GLY A 1109 -20.35 32.72 18.01
C GLY A 1109 -21.57 32.34 18.85
N GLU A 1110 -22.13 31.15 18.62
CA GLU A 1110 -23.34 30.68 19.31
C GLU A 1110 -23.04 29.96 20.63
N TYR A 1111 -21.82 29.44 20.81
CA TYR A 1111 -21.45 28.63 21.97
C TYR A 1111 -20.90 29.49 23.13
N PRO A 1112 -21.35 29.26 24.37
CA PRO A 1112 -20.63 29.69 25.55
C PRO A 1112 -19.23 29.07 25.58
N VAL A 1113 -18.25 29.83 26.05
CA VAL A 1113 -16.85 29.39 26.14
C VAL A 1113 -16.46 29.27 27.61
N THR A 1114 -15.91 28.12 27.98
CA THR A 1114 -15.36 27.89 29.32
C THR A 1114 -13.84 27.97 29.29
N LEU A 1115 -13.25 28.80 30.14
CA LEU A 1115 -11.80 28.86 30.35
C LEU A 1115 -11.43 27.93 31.52
N LEU A 1116 -10.59 26.94 31.26
CA LEU A 1116 -10.02 26.03 32.25
C LEU A 1116 -8.55 26.42 32.50
N PHE A 1117 -8.31 27.23 33.52
CA PHE A 1117 -6.96 27.62 33.91
C PHE A 1117 -6.30 26.51 34.72
N ARG A 1118 -5.08 26.10 34.33
CA ARG A 1118 -4.28 25.09 35.03
C ARG A 1118 -2.89 25.60 35.37
N GLY A 1119 -2.24 24.95 36.36
CA GLY A 1119 -0.88 25.30 36.78
C GLY A 1119 -0.77 26.67 37.48
N LEU A 1120 -1.86 27.12 38.11
CA LEU A 1120 -1.94 28.41 38.80
C LEU A 1120 -1.20 28.42 40.15
N GLY A 1121 -1.07 27.25 40.80
CA GLY A 1121 -0.68 27.17 42.21
C GLY A 1121 -1.86 27.51 43.12
N THR A 1122 -1.61 28.27 44.20
CA THR A 1122 -2.69 28.73 45.09
C THR A 1122 -3.42 29.92 44.46
N VAL A 1123 -4.74 29.98 44.57
CA VAL A 1123 -5.56 31.11 44.10
C VAL A 1123 -6.08 31.88 45.31
N ALA A 1124 -5.76 33.18 45.38
CA ALA A 1124 -6.17 34.09 46.46
C ALA A 1124 -7.51 34.80 46.18
N GLY A 1125 -7.91 34.93 44.92
CA GLY A 1125 -9.22 35.50 44.55
C GLY A 1125 -9.38 35.78 43.05
N VAL A 1126 -10.62 36.01 42.61
CA VAL A 1126 -10.96 36.27 41.20
C VAL A 1126 -11.80 37.54 41.08
N LYS A 1127 -11.47 38.40 40.10
CA LYS A 1127 -12.20 39.63 39.76
C LYS A 1127 -12.59 39.62 38.30
N LEU A 1128 -13.87 39.86 38.01
CA LEU A 1128 -14.42 39.99 36.66
C LEU A 1128 -14.81 41.45 36.36
N LYS A 1129 -14.47 41.93 35.16
CA LYS A 1129 -14.85 43.26 34.63
C LYS A 1129 -15.37 43.14 33.20
N GLU A 1130 -16.26 44.05 32.81
CA GLU A 1130 -16.83 44.14 31.46
C GLU A 1130 -17.60 42.88 31.00
N VAL A 1131 -18.38 42.26 31.88
CA VAL A 1131 -19.11 41.02 31.58
C VAL A 1131 -20.59 41.30 31.29
N ALA A 1132 -21.10 40.86 30.14
CA ALA A 1132 -22.55 40.87 29.87
C ALA A 1132 -23.30 39.80 30.71
N GLN A 1133 -22.80 38.55 30.71
CA GLN A 1133 -23.21 37.43 31.60
C GLN A 1133 -22.05 36.40 31.73
N ALA A 1134 -21.54 36.13 32.94
CA ALA A 1134 -20.58 35.05 33.21
C ALA A 1134 -20.92 34.32 34.51
N SER A 1135 -20.55 33.05 34.58
CA SER A 1135 -20.63 32.22 35.77
C SER A 1135 -19.25 31.71 36.14
N VAL A 1136 -18.84 31.92 37.39
CA VAL A 1136 -17.60 31.36 37.95
C VAL A 1136 -18.00 30.12 38.74
N VAL A 1137 -17.37 28.99 38.43
CA VAL A 1137 -17.52 27.75 39.19
C VAL A 1137 -16.15 27.38 39.72
N ASP A 1138 -16.03 27.37 41.05
CA ASP A 1138 -14.86 26.83 41.71
C ASP A 1138 -15.03 25.30 41.79
N LEU A 1139 -14.06 24.52 41.29
CA LEU A 1139 -14.14 23.04 41.27
C LEU A 1139 -13.87 22.42 42.65
N GLU A 1140 -14.01 23.19 43.73
CA GLU A 1140 -14.06 22.64 45.08
C GLU A 1140 -15.32 21.77 45.24
N ILE A 1141 -15.11 20.46 45.04
CA ILE A 1141 -15.99 19.32 45.37
C ILE A 1141 -16.90 18.88 44.21
N PHE A 1142 -16.34 18.08 43.29
CA PHE A 1142 -17.06 16.95 42.70
C PHE A 1142 -16.29 15.66 42.96
N LYS A 1143 -16.98 14.68 43.56
CA LYS A 1143 -16.46 13.32 43.78
C LYS A 1143 -17.41 12.37 43.07
N ILE A 1144 -17.01 11.84 41.91
CA ILE A 1144 -17.73 10.75 41.23
C ILE A 1144 -16.70 9.64 40.95
N GLY A 1145 -16.74 8.55 41.73
CA GLY A 1145 -15.93 7.36 41.48
C GLY A 1145 -14.52 7.33 42.11
N SER A 1146 -13.65 6.49 41.54
CA SER A 1146 -12.43 5.96 42.17
C SER A 1146 -11.11 6.67 41.83
N TYR A 1147 -11.13 7.88 41.29
CA TYR A 1147 -9.91 8.68 41.07
C TYR A 1147 -9.98 10.04 41.77
N LEU A 1148 -8.82 10.49 42.26
CA LEU A 1148 -8.57 11.73 43.01
C LEU A 1148 -8.06 12.81 42.04
N GLN A 1149 -8.64 14.02 42.05
CA GLN A 1149 -8.05 15.22 41.41
C GLN A 1149 -7.94 16.40 42.40
N ARG A 1150 -6.86 17.17 42.22
CA ARG A 1150 -6.20 18.14 43.12
C ARG A 1150 -6.72 19.58 42.99
N CYS A 1151 -6.43 20.41 44.00
CA CYS A 1151 -6.96 21.74 44.29
C CYS A 1151 -6.30 22.96 43.57
N GLU A 1152 -6.01 22.94 42.25
CA GLU A 1152 -5.27 24.04 41.59
C GLU A 1152 -5.82 24.53 40.23
N ASP A 1153 -6.94 23.98 39.77
CA ASP A 1153 -7.58 24.34 38.49
C ASP A 1153 -8.76 25.30 38.71
N MET A 1154 -9.07 26.17 37.73
CA MET A 1154 -10.17 27.14 37.84
C MET A 1154 -10.98 27.25 36.54
N LEU A 1155 -12.31 27.21 36.64
CA LEU A 1155 -13.24 27.33 35.51
C LEU A 1155 -13.98 28.68 35.49
N ILE A 1156 -14.00 29.35 34.34
CA ILE A 1156 -14.81 30.55 34.11
C ILE A 1156 -15.55 30.41 32.79
N THR A 1157 -16.88 30.37 32.84
CA THR A 1157 -17.73 30.29 31.64
C THR A 1157 -18.28 31.66 31.27
N ILE A 1158 -18.13 32.02 30.00
CA ILE A 1158 -18.54 33.30 29.42
C ILE A 1158 -19.53 33.00 28.30
N GLN A 1159 -20.69 33.65 28.34
CA GLN A 1159 -21.77 33.38 27.38
C GLN A 1159 -21.40 33.90 25.98
N GLN A 1160 -21.22 35.21 25.83
CA GLN A 1160 -20.84 35.87 24.57
C GLN A 1160 -20.23 37.26 24.86
N GLY A 1161 -19.58 37.85 23.86
CA GLY A 1161 -19.07 39.22 23.92
C GLY A 1161 -17.68 39.31 24.56
N MET A 1162 -17.37 40.48 25.12
CA MET A 1162 -16.08 40.73 25.78
C MET A 1162 -16.13 40.41 27.27
N ALA A 1163 -15.00 40.01 27.84
CA ALA A 1163 -14.81 39.91 29.28
C ALA A 1163 -13.34 40.16 29.66
N SER A 1164 -13.13 40.80 30.80
CA SER A 1164 -11.82 40.95 31.45
C SER A 1164 -11.80 40.21 32.78
N ILE A 1165 -10.83 39.33 32.97
CA ILE A 1165 -10.64 38.48 34.15
C ILE A 1165 -9.32 38.83 34.81
N ARG A 1166 -9.30 38.88 36.14
CA ARG A 1166 -8.08 38.94 36.94
C ARG A 1166 -8.13 37.90 38.04
N ILE A 1167 -7.19 36.97 38.02
CA ILE A 1167 -6.95 35.95 39.03
C ILE A 1167 -5.79 36.43 39.90
N GLU A 1168 -5.95 36.48 41.21
CA GLU A 1168 -4.89 36.76 42.17
C GLU A 1168 -4.31 35.43 42.66
N LEU A 1169 -2.98 35.26 42.56
CA LEU A 1169 -2.22 34.03 42.85
C LEU A 1169 -1.43 34.16 44.16
#